data_AF-A0AA96RIF9-F1
#
_entry.id   AF-A0AA96RIF9-F1
#
_cell.length_a   1.000
_cell.length_b   1.000
_cell.length_c   1.000
_cell.angle_alpha   90.00
_cell.angle_beta   90.00
_cell.angle_gamma   90.00
#
_symmetry.space_group_name_H-M   'P 1'
#
loop_
_entity.id
_entity.type
_entity.pdbx_description
1 polymer ?
#
loop_
_entity_poly.entity_id
_entity_poly.type
_entity_poly.pdbx_seq_one_letter_code
_entity_poly.pdbx_strand_id
1 'polypeptide(L)'
;MNSSHSHESIAYVRASERIAPPQWALQEQLLFETLNKAAKEFVQRYTHPDGTLIWFEHWPGMDGSDDPYEGFMNLALLYVLGGSSELHEVSRKIWEGITWQWTEYGQIHREFDAYYDWMHHGEGYLYLYFLGLAGPATLKDRQRAKRFAAMYTGDAAEAPNYDKDLKLIRSPLTGSRGPRFEVSEEDWSTHRGILDDYLAPYEDIAGVDFASGKCAWSNDEVYRQIIAMMNERMNRGDVPLNLNATGLITHAFLHTEDEKLRSWVIEYVNAWQERTCLNGGIIPDNIGLSGQIGEYNDGKWWGGYYGWRWPHGFMTIIEPLTNACMNSVLLTGDLNGLQLAREQLDRNWELRKQHDGKWVVPYKRFDSGWTDYREALPKYPIYLWTMSMADEDLERVERIPKDHDWNEVIVPAFSGRDPRTGRETKHYIGNTQPWYQYIRGYNPDYPQDILSANYEMIGNQLAKMRAPEGDPHQWTEHYSEGMYSAIHIWQEMCPLYFEGLVQLTLGGPMHISHGGLQHGRVRYFDAAAKRPGLPLGVSALVEKLTPDSVTIHLVNTSLFDERELILQAGVFGEHLFLQGEIINKNGAVTGIVEVDGKWLHVSLPEGTGISLRLSMQRFVNTPSYEMPWPSEDKTAFIRGRS
;
A
#
# COMPACT_ATOMS: atom_id res chain seq x y z
N MET A 1 -10.02 6.86 -32.71
CA MET A 1 -10.31 8.22 -33.24
C MET A 1 -9.23 9.13 -32.70
N ASN A 2 -8.53 9.86 -33.58
CA ASN A 2 -7.44 10.76 -33.21
C ASN A 2 -7.96 11.90 -32.34
N SER A 3 -7.67 11.84 -31.04
CA SER A 3 -7.73 13.01 -30.16
C SER A 3 -6.55 13.89 -30.54
N SER A 4 -6.84 15.05 -31.13
CA SER A 4 -5.89 16.14 -31.28
C SER A 4 -5.50 16.62 -29.88
N HIS A 5 -4.35 16.19 -29.38
CA HIS A 5 -3.72 16.85 -28.24
C HIS A 5 -3.23 18.21 -28.73
N SER A 6 -4.08 19.22 -28.67
CA SER A 6 -3.61 20.59 -28.59
C SER A 6 -2.65 20.65 -27.41
N HIS A 7 -1.41 21.10 -27.65
CA HIS A 7 -0.50 21.47 -26.57
C HIS A 7 -1.13 22.66 -25.83
N GLU A 8 -2.03 22.38 -24.89
CA GLU A 8 -2.45 23.39 -23.92
C GLU A 8 -1.22 23.78 -23.12
N SER A 9 -0.91 25.06 -23.11
CA SER A 9 0.18 25.60 -22.31
C SER A 9 -0.16 25.38 -20.84
N ILE A 10 0.68 24.64 -20.12
CA ILE A 10 0.54 24.46 -18.66
C ILE A 10 0.55 25.84 -18.00
N ALA A 11 -0.43 26.12 -17.14
CA ALA A 11 -0.50 27.37 -16.39
C ALA A 11 0.79 27.59 -15.59
N TYR A 12 1.17 28.85 -15.41
CA TYR A 12 2.47 29.22 -14.86
C TYR A 12 2.37 30.25 -13.74
N VAL A 13 3.11 30.02 -12.66
CA VAL A 13 3.28 30.97 -11.56
C VAL A 13 4.75 31.05 -11.15
N ARG A 14 5.23 32.26 -10.87
CA ARG A 14 6.61 32.51 -10.41
C ARG A 14 6.59 33.04 -8.99
N ALA A 15 7.36 32.43 -8.09
CA ALA A 15 7.59 32.95 -6.76
C ALA A 15 8.36 34.27 -6.82
N SER A 16 7.93 35.24 -6.01
CA SER A 16 8.57 36.57 -5.92
C SER A 16 9.09 36.89 -4.52
N GLU A 17 8.69 36.13 -3.51
CA GLU A 17 9.06 36.39 -2.12
C GLU A 17 10.37 35.66 -1.77
N ARG A 18 11.38 36.42 -1.35
CA ARG A 18 12.58 35.86 -0.72
C ARG A 18 12.24 35.39 0.69
N ILE A 19 12.67 34.19 1.04
CA ILE A 19 12.44 33.61 2.35
C ILE A 19 13.73 33.05 2.94
N ALA A 20 13.86 33.12 4.25
CA ALA A 20 14.76 32.22 4.95
C ALA A 20 14.07 30.83 4.98
N PRO A 21 14.71 29.76 4.49
CA PRO A 21 14.11 28.43 4.52
C PRO A 21 13.68 28.06 5.95
N PRO A 22 12.42 27.65 6.17
CA PRO A 22 11.98 27.17 7.47
C PRO A 22 12.67 25.84 7.81
N GLN A 23 12.67 25.48 9.10
CA GLN A 23 13.37 24.29 9.59
C GLN A 23 12.93 23.00 8.88
N TRP A 24 11.62 22.79 8.71
CA TRP A 24 11.09 21.61 8.01
C TRP A 24 11.65 21.50 6.58
N ALA A 25 11.80 22.62 5.87
CA ALA A 25 12.30 22.61 4.49
C ALA A 25 13.77 22.17 4.44
N LEU A 26 14.59 22.62 5.39
CA LEU A 26 15.98 22.18 5.50
C LEU A 26 16.08 20.71 5.92
N GLN A 27 15.19 20.24 6.81
CA GLN A 27 15.13 18.84 7.25
C GLN A 27 14.73 17.92 6.09
N GLU A 28 13.76 18.29 5.25
CA GLU A 28 13.41 17.51 4.05
C GLU A 28 14.62 17.31 3.12
N GLN A 29 15.37 18.38 2.82
CA GLN A 29 16.55 18.26 1.96
C GLN A 29 17.65 17.39 2.58
N LEU A 30 17.90 17.55 3.89
CA LEU A 30 18.86 16.72 4.61
C LEU A 30 18.42 15.25 4.62
N LEU A 31 17.11 14.99 4.75
CA LEU A 31 16.54 13.65 4.74
C LEU A 31 16.69 13.00 3.35
N PHE A 32 16.40 13.71 2.26
CA PHE A 32 16.67 13.23 0.90
C PHE A 32 18.15 12.91 0.69
N GLU A 33 19.07 13.77 1.14
CA GLU A 33 20.52 13.52 1.03
C GLU A 33 20.93 12.25 1.79
N THR A 34 20.44 12.10 3.03
CA THR A 34 20.73 10.94 3.88
C THR A 34 20.17 9.66 3.29
N LEU A 35 18.90 9.67 2.85
CA LEU A 35 18.24 8.52 2.23
C LEU A 35 18.93 8.09 0.94
N ASN A 36 19.41 9.01 0.11
CA ASN A 36 20.17 8.67 -1.10
C ASN A 36 21.48 7.93 -0.77
N LYS A 37 22.19 8.33 0.29
CA LYS A 37 23.40 7.63 0.76
C LYS A 37 23.06 6.26 1.35
N ALA A 38 22.02 6.21 2.18
CA ALA A 38 21.55 4.98 2.82
C ALA A 38 21.08 3.94 1.78
N ALA A 39 20.36 4.37 0.74
CA ALA A 39 19.91 3.51 -0.35
C ALA A 39 21.10 2.87 -1.08
N LYS A 40 22.13 3.66 -1.38
CA LYS A 40 23.35 3.15 -2.03
C LYS A 40 24.06 2.11 -1.17
N GLU A 41 24.21 2.38 0.13
CA GLU A 41 24.85 1.44 1.06
C GLU A 41 24.04 0.15 1.20
N PHE A 42 22.72 0.25 1.37
CA PHE A 42 21.81 -0.89 1.48
C PHE A 42 21.88 -1.79 0.24
N VAL A 43 21.77 -1.22 -0.95
CA VAL A 43 21.86 -1.97 -2.21
C VAL A 43 23.23 -2.64 -2.36
N GLN A 44 24.32 -1.92 -2.11
CA GLN A 44 25.68 -2.49 -2.21
C GLN A 44 25.93 -3.62 -1.22
N ARG A 45 25.28 -3.57 -0.06
CA ARG A 45 25.46 -4.55 1.01
C ARG A 45 24.71 -5.85 0.76
N TYR A 46 23.50 -5.79 0.19
CA TYR A 46 22.59 -6.93 0.12
C TYR A 46 22.36 -7.48 -1.29
N THR A 47 22.96 -6.88 -2.33
CA THR A 47 22.79 -7.32 -3.71
C THR A 47 24.10 -7.53 -4.43
N HIS A 48 24.10 -8.47 -5.39
CA HIS A 48 25.16 -8.66 -6.36
C HIS A 48 25.11 -7.60 -7.47
N PRO A 49 26.20 -7.42 -8.25
CA PRO A 49 26.23 -6.48 -9.37
C PRO A 49 25.22 -6.76 -10.49
N ASP A 50 24.51 -7.88 -10.52
CA ASP A 50 23.43 -8.17 -11.47
C ASP A 50 22.04 -7.84 -10.91
N GLY A 51 21.93 -7.55 -9.62
CA GLY A 51 20.68 -7.24 -8.91
C GLY A 51 20.09 -8.40 -8.12
N THR A 52 20.69 -9.59 -8.18
CA THR A 52 20.29 -10.72 -7.33
C THR A 52 20.69 -10.47 -5.88
N LEU A 53 19.97 -11.05 -4.93
CA LEU A 53 20.21 -10.86 -3.51
C LEU A 53 21.36 -11.76 -3.04
N ILE A 54 22.18 -11.25 -2.13
CA ILE A 54 23.13 -12.08 -1.38
C ILE A 54 22.30 -12.88 -0.37
N TRP A 55 21.95 -14.11 -0.76
CA TRP A 55 21.03 -14.98 -0.04
C TRP A 55 21.38 -16.46 -0.27
N PHE A 56 20.59 -17.37 0.30
CA PHE A 56 20.77 -18.82 0.22
C PHE A 56 20.70 -19.36 -1.22
N GLU A 57 21.22 -20.56 -1.46
CA GLU A 57 21.19 -21.18 -2.79
C GLU A 57 19.83 -21.81 -3.13
N HIS A 58 18.93 -21.95 -2.15
CA HIS A 58 17.58 -22.47 -2.31
C HIS A 58 16.59 -21.85 -1.31
N TRP A 59 15.29 -21.98 -1.58
CA TRP A 59 14.22 -21.61 -0.64
C TRP A 59 13.03 -22.58 -0.72
N PRO A 60 12.55 -23.17 0.39
CA PRO A 60 11.44 -24.12 0.40
C PRO A 60 10.07 -23.43 0.48
N GLY A 61 9.00 -24.23 0.36
CA GLY A 61 7.62 -23.80 0.55
C GLY A 61 7.10 -22.81 -0.49
N MET A 62 5.91 -22.28 -0.25
CA MET A 62 5.29 -21.25 -1.13
C MET A 62 5.51 -19.81 -0.63
N ASP A 63 5.88 -19.68 0.64
CA ASP A 63 6.05 -18.43 1.39
C ASP A 63 7.36 -17.69 1.05
N GLY A 64 7.44 -16.41 1.39
CA GLY A 64 8.68 -15.64 1.40
C GLY A 64 9.09 -15.04 0.06
N SER A 65 8.21 -15.08 -0.94
CA SER A 65 8.45 -14.52 -2.27
C SER A 65 8.24 -13.01 -2.33
N ASP A 66 7.36 -12.49 -1.47
CA ASP A 66 7.00 -11.09 -1.29
C ASP A 66 8.02 -10.29 -0.48
N ASP A 67 8.55 -10.89 0.58
CA ASP A 67 9.55 -10.31 1.50
C ASP A 67 10.72 -9.56 0.84
N PRO A 68 11.44 -10.13 -0.14
CA PRO A 68 12.51 -9.41 -0.82
C PRO A 68 11.98 -8.20 -1.59
N TYR A 69 10.75 -8.23 -2.13
CA TYR A 69 10.19 -7.05 -2.76
C TYR A 69 9.86 -5.96 -1.73
N GLU A 70 9.29 -6.33 -0.58
CA GLU A 70 9.00 -5.41 0.52
C GLU A 70 10.27 -4.67 1.01
N GLY A 71 11.37 -5.40 1.17
CA GLY A 71 12.63 -4.82 1.65
C GLY A 71 13.21 -3.73 0.72
N PHE A 72 12.86 -3.75 -0.57
CA PHE A 72 13.45 -2.86 -1.58
C PHE A 72 12.45 -1.90 -2.24
N MET A 73 11.13 -2.04 -2.00
CA MET A 73 10.09 -1.24 -2.67
C MET A 73 10.27 0.28 -2.53
N ASN A 74 10.75 0.73 -1.37
CA ASN A 74 10.90 2.16 -1.07
C ASN A 74 12.00 2.85 -1.88
N LEU A 75 12.86 2.10 -2.61
CA LEU A 75 13.77 2.68 -3.60
C LEU A 75 13.00 3.43 -4.71
N ALA A 76 11.94 2.81 -5.24
CA ALA A 76 11.11 3.40 -6.28
C ALA A 76 10.29 4.58 -5.73
N LEU A 77 9.72 4.43 -4.53
CA LEU A 77 8.94 5.51 -3.91
C LEU A 77 9.82 6.73 -3.58
N LEU A 78 11.04 6.53 -3.11
CA LEU A 78 11.98 7.63 -2.85
C LEU A 78 12.31 8.41 -4.13
N TYR A 79 12.51 7.70 -5.26
CA TYR A 79 12.68 8.35 -6.56
C TYR A 79 11.47 9.20 -6.94
N VAL A 80 10.25 8.66 -6.75
CA VAL A 80 8.98 9.37 -7.05
C VAL A 80 8.84 10.68 -6.27
N LEU A 81 9.40 10.77 -5.07
CA LEU A 81 9.33 11.98 -4.24
C LEU A 81 10.40 13.03 -4.57
N GLY A 82 11.50 12.65 -5.22
CA GLY A 82 12.60 13.57 -5.54
C GLY A 82 14.01 13.02 -5.29
N GLY A 83 14.12 11.79 -4.79
CA GLY A 83 15.38 11.08 -4.58
C GLY A 83 16.23 10.94 -5.86
N SER A 84 17.44 10.40 -5.68
CA SER A 84 18.47 10.29 -6.73
C SER A 84 17.95 9.61 -7.99
N SER A 85 18.35 10.11 -9.16
CA SER A 85 18.01 9.52 -10.45
C SER A 85 18.51 8.09 -10.62
N GLU A 86 19.61 7.73 -9.93
CA GLU A 86 20.16 6.36 -9.93
C GLU A 86 19.14 5.34 -9.39
N LEU A 87 18.25 5.75 -8.49
CA LEU A 87 17.26 4.85 -7.87
C LEU A 87 16.24 4.33 -8.88
N HIS A 88 15.96 5.06 -9.97
CA HIS A 88 15.05 4.58 -11.00
C HIS A 88 15.58 3.33 -11.70
N GLU A 89 16.86 3.31 -12.06
CA GLU A 89 17.47 2.15 -12.73
C GLU A 89 17.75 1.02 -11.74
N VAL A 90 18.25 1.37 -10.55
CA VAL A 90 18.60 0.39 -9.50
C VAL A 90 17.37 -0.35 -9.00
N SER A 91 16.25 0.34 -8.76
CA SER A 91 15.02 -0.31 -8.31
C SER A 91 14.52 -1.36 -9.31
N ARG A 92 14.49 -1.02 -10.60
CA ARG A 92 14.11 -1.96 -11.66
C ARG A 92 15.03 -3.15 -11.74
N LYS A 93 16.34 -2.93 -11.67
CA LYS A 93 17.34 -3.99 -11.70
C LYS A 93 17.16 -4.98 -10.55
N ILE A 94 16.92 -4.47 -9.34
CA ILE A 94 16.70 -5.31 -8.15
C ILE A 94 15.38 -6.07 -8.28
N TRP A 95 14.30 -5.43 -8.74
CA TRP A 95 13.04 -6.12 -9.00
C TRP A 95 13.24 -7.29 -9.97
N GLU A 96 14.00 -7.10 -11.06
CA GLU A 96 14.29 -8.18 -12.02
C GLU A 96 15.18 -9.27 -11.42
N GLY A 97 16.17 -8.89 -10.59
CA GLY A 97 17.06 -9.82 -9.90
C GLY A 97 16.34 -10.71 -8.90
N ILE A 98 15.47 -10.13 -8.06
CA ILE A 98 14.59 -10.87 -7.13
C ILE A 98 13.68 -11.81 -7.93
N THR A 99 13.01 -11.28 -8.96
CA THR A 99 12.07 -12.06 -9.79
C THR A 99 12.76 -13.25 -10.44
N TRP A 100 13.99 -13.08 -10.93
CA TRP A 100 14.76 -14.17 -11.50
C TRP A 100 15.17 -15.20 -10.42
N GLN A 101 15.74 -14.74 -9.30
CA GLN A 101 16.22 -15.62 -8.23
C GLN A 101 15.09 -16.50 -7.64
N TRP A 102 13.92 -15.93 -7.35
CA TRP A 102 12.77 -16.70 -6.88
C TRP A 102 12.08 -17.51 -7.99
N THR A 103 12.33 -17.21 -9.27
CA THR A 103 11.93 -18.12 -10.36
C THR A 103 12.76 -19.40 -10.33
N GLU A 104 14.06 -19.30 -10.04
CA GLU A 104 14.95 -20.47 -9.93
C GLU A 104 14.63 -21.30 -8.67
N TYR A 105 14.19 -20.68 -7.57
CA TYR A 105 13.70 -21.40 -6.39
C TYR A 105 12.34 -22.09 -6.61
N GLY A 106 11.50 -21.52 -7.50
CA GLY A 106 10.24 -22.13 -7.95
C GLY A 106 8.97 -21.45 -7.42
N GLN A 107 9.10 -20.49 -6.50
CA GLN A 107 7.97 -19.70 -5.99
C GLN A 107 7.42 -18.74 -7.05
N ILE A 108 8.26 -18.23 -7.97
CA ILE A 108 7.82 -17.37 -9.07
C ILE A 108 7.72 -18.15 -10.38
N HIS A 109 6.67 -17.87 -11.14
CA HIS A 109 6.46 -18.42 -12.48
C HIS A 109 5.82 -17.36 -13.38
N ARG A 110 6.34 -17.15 -14.59
CA ARG A 110 5.88 -16.09 -15.51
C ARG A 110 5.91 -14.68 -14.87
N GLU A 111 6.94 -14.42 -14.07
CA GLU A 111 7.21 -13.18 -13.33
C GLU A 111 6.20 -12.85 -12.21
N PHE A 112 5.32 -13.79 -11.85
CA PHE A 112 4.33 -13.63 -10.78
C PHE A 112 4.37 -14.89 -9.91
N ASP A 113 4.00 -14.80 -8.64
CA ASP A 113 4.00 -15.95 -7.75
C ASP A 113 3.20 -17.12 -8.32
N ALA A 114 3.72 -18.33 -8.18
CA ALA A 114 3.10 -19.54 -8.68
C ALA A 114 1.71 -19.71 -8.06
N TYR A 115 1.66 -19.55 -6.74
CA TYR A 115 0.46 -19.48 -5.91
C TYR A 115 0.83 -18.92 -4.53
N TYR A 116 0.14 -17.87 -4.08
CA TYR A 116 0.17 -17.39 -2.69
C TYR A 116 -1.12 -16.62 -2.38
N ASP A 117 -1.26 -16.03 -1.21
CA ASP A 117 -2.44 -15.24 -0.85
C ASP A 117 -2.29 -13.74 -1.12
N TRP A 118 -3.42 -13.04 -1.19
CA TRP A 118 -3.49 -11.63 -1.55
C TRP A 118 -3.08 -10.65 -0.44
N MET A 119 -2.76 -11.13 0.77
CA MET A 119 -2.07 -10.32 1.76
C MET A 119 -0.63 -10.10 1.28
N HIS A 120 0.07 -11.21 1.05
CA HIS A 120 1.47 -11.26 0.66
C HIS A 120 1.71 -10.79 -0.78
N HIS A 121 0.85 -11.17 -1.73
CA HIS A 121 0.87 -10.54 -3.07
C HIS A 121 0.74 -9.02 -2.95
N GLY A 122 -0.14 -8.56 -2.08
CA GLY A 122 -0.36 -7.15 -1.83
C GLY A 122 0.90 -6.45 -1.32
N GLU A 123 1.56 -7.04 -0.34
CA GLU A 123 2.83 -6.56 0.23
C GLU A 123 3.93 -6.45 -0.83
N GLY A 124 4.22 -7.54 -1.55
CA GLY A 124 5.28 -7.55 -2.56
C GLY A 124 4.99 -6.61 -3.75
N TYR A 125 3.73 -6.52 -4.19
CA TYR A 125 3.37 -5.74 -5.39
C TYR A 125 3.20 -4.24 -5.17
N LEU A 126 3.31 -3.75 -3.93
CA LEU A 126 3.58 -2.33 -3.69
C LEU A 126 4.78 -1.84 -4.51
N TYR A 127 5.82 -2.68 -4.64
CA TYR A 127 6.99 -2.37 -5.46
C TYR A 127 6.60 -2.13 -6.93
N LEU A 128 5.74 -2.99 -7.49
CA LEU A 128 5.26 -2.81 -8.87
C LEU A 128 4.46 -1.51 -9.03
N TYR A 129 3.64 -1.16 -8.03
CA TYR A 129 2.87 0.08 -8.06
C TYR A 129 3.76 1.32 -8.00
N PHE A 130 4.82 1.30 -7.20
CA PHE A 130 5.80 2.39 -7.12
C PHE A 130 6.65 2.48 -8.38
N LEU A 131 7.00 1.36 -9.03
CA LEU A 131 7.64 1.37 -10.34
C LEU A 131 6.74 1.98 -11.43
N GLY A 132 5.42 1.75 -11.35
CA GLY A 132 4.44 2.43 -12.21
C GLY A 132 4.44 3.95 -12.00
N LEU A 133 4.49 4.39 -10.74
CA LEU A 133 4.63 5.82 -10.41
C LEU A 133 5.99 6.38 -10.86
N ALA A 134 7.07 5.61 -10.75
CA ALA A 134 8.43 6.02 -11.09
C ALA A 134 8.69 6.20 -12.60
N GLY A 135 7.65 6.39 -13.41
CA GLY A 135 7.72 6.48 -14.87
C GLY A 135 8.85 7.37 -15.43
N PRO A 136 9.12 7.28 -16.74
CA PRO A 136 8.21 6.80 -17.78
C PRO A 136 8.00 5.28 -17.77
N ALA A 137 6.76 4.87 -18.03
CA ALA A 137 6.44 3.46 -18.23
C ALA A 137 7.06 2.93 -19.54
N THR A 138 7.73 1.79 -19.46
CA THR A 138 8.26 1.07 -20.63
C THR A 138 7.20 0.17 -21.26
N LEU A 139 7.46 -0.31 -22.48
CA LEU A 139 6.61 -1.36 -23.09
C LEU A 139 6.54 -2.63 -22.23
N LYS A 140 7.66 -2.99 -21.57
CA LYS A 140 7.74 -4.14 -20.66
C LYS A 140 6.79 -3.97 -19.48
N ASP A 141 6.76 -2.79 -18.86
CA ASP A 141 5.86 -2.48 -17.74
C ASP A 141 4.40 -2.65 -18.13
N ARG A 142 3.99 -2.07 -19.27
CA ARG A 142 2.60 -2.16 -19.75
C ARG A 142 2.22 -3.61 -20.10
N GLN A 143 3.13 -4.37 -20.73
CA GLN A 143 2.87 -5.78 -21.04
C GLN A 143 2.76 -6.64 -19.78
N ARG A 144 3.62 -6.39 -18.79
CA ARG A 144 3.59 -7.06 -17.49
C ARG A 144 2.28 -6.79 -16.77
N ALA A 145 1.91 -5.52 -16.62
CA ALA A 145 0.67 -5.12 -15.95
C ALA A 145 -0.55 -5.77 -16.62
N LYS A 146 -0.61 -5.77 -17.96
CA LYS A 146 -1.68 -6.45 -18.70
C LYS A 146 -1.69 -7.97 -18.49
N ARG A 147 -0.52 -8.62 -18.51
CA ARG A 147 -0.41 -10.08 -18.32
C ARG A 147 -0.81 -10.49 -16.92
N PHE A 148 -0.42 -9.73 -15.90
CA PHE A 148 -0.80 -10.01 -14.51
C PHE A 148 -2.30 -9.78 -14.30
N ALA A 149 -2.85 -8.69 -14.84
CA ALA A 149 -4.30 -8.47 -14.82
C ALA A 149 -5.09 -9.57 -15.55
N ALA A 150 -4.56 -10.14 -16.64
CA ALA A 150 -5.19 -11.24 -17.36
C ALA A 150 -5.40 -12.50 -16.47
N MET A 151 -4.56 -12.70 -15.45
CA MET A 151 -4.69 -13.82 -14.50
C MET A 151 -5.94 -13.69 -13.63
N TYR A 152 -6.39 -12.46 -13.35
CA TYR A 152 -7.54 -12.19 -12.46
C TYR A 152 -8.78 -11.67 -13.19
N THR A 153 -8.67 -11.29 -14.46
CA THR A 153 -9.83 -11.00 -15.33
C THR A 153 -10.41 -12.24 -16.00
N GLY A 154 -9.77 -13.41 -15.84
CA GLY A 154 -10.16 -14.67 -16.48
C GLY A 154 -9.81 -14.72 -17.98
N ASP A 155 -8.85 -13.91 -18.42
CA ASP A 155 -8.37 -13.88 -19.81
C ASP A 155 -7.10 -14.72 -20.02
N ALA A 156 -6.44 -15.16 -18.94
CA ALA A 156 -5.28 -16.07 -18.99
C ALA A 156 -5.71 -17.53 -18.78
N ALA A 157 -5.82 -18.30 -19.87
CA ALA A 157 -6.22 -19.72 -19.80
C ALA A 157 -5.29 -20.60 -18.94
N GLU A 158 -3.99 -20.26 -18.89
CA GLU A 158 -2.98 -20.95 -18.08
C GLU A 158 -3.07 -20.63 -16.57
N ALA A 159 -3.80 -19.58 -16.20
CA ALA A 159 -3.98 -19.14 -14.81
C ALA A 159 -5.47 -18.81 -14.55
N PRO A 160 -6.35 -19.82 -14.49
CA PRO A 160 -7.79 -19.62 -14.39
C PRO A 160 -8.21 -19.27 -12.94
N ASN A 161 -7.67 -18.18 -12.38
CA ASN A 161 -7.94 -17.75 -11.01
C ASN A 161 -9.35 -17.18 -10.82
N TYR A 162 -9.96 -16.66 -11.88
CA TYR A 162 -11.22 -15.92 -11.81
C TYR A 162 -12.34 -16.61 -12.58
N ASP A 163 -13.49 -16.72 -11.95
CA ASP A 163 -14.76 -17.12 -12.57
C ASP A 163 -15.52 -15.87 -13.00
N LYS A 164 -15.74 -15.70 -14.31
CA LYS A 164 -16.39 -14.52 -14.89
C LYS A 164 -17.88 -14.48 -14.62
N ASP A 165 -18.54 -15.63 -14.52
CA ASP A 165 -19.99 -15.70 -14.38
C ASP A 165 -20.39 -15.42 -12.93
N LEU A 166 -19.64 -15.99 -11.98
CA LEU A 166 -19.87 -15.81 -10.55
C LEU A 166 -19.12 -14.61 -9.95
N LYS A 167 -18.25 -13.98 -10.74
CA LYS A 167 -17.40 -12.85 -10.34
C LYS A 167 -16.63 -13.16 -9.05
N LEU A 168 -15.96 -14.32 -9.02
CA LEU A 168 -15.25 -14.79 -7.83
C LEU A 168 -13.83 -15.23 -8.17
N ILE A 169 -12.90 -14.96 -7.25
CA ILE A 169 -11.57 -15.54 -7.28
C ILE A 169 -11.65 -16.93 -6.63
N ARG A 170 -11.16 -17.95 -7.34
CA ARG A 170 -11.53 -19.35 -7.10
C ARG A 170 -10.82 -19.99 -5.90
N SER A 171 -9.83 -19.35 -5.32
CA SER A 171 -9.11 -19.81 -4.12
C SER A 171 -8.58 -18.59 -3.35
N PRO A 172 -8.37 -18.69 -2.03
CA PRO A 172 -7.51 -17.73 -1.32
C PRO A 172 -6.04 -17.79 -1.77
N LEU A 173 -5.59 -18.94 -2.28
CA LEU A 173 -4.23 -19.17 -2.77
C LEU A 173 -4.24 -19.19 -4.30
N THR A 174 -3.70 -18.15 -4.93
CA THR A 174 -3.76 -17.95 -6.39
C THR A 174 -2.46 -17.43 -6.95
N GLY A 175 -2.26 -17.58 -8.26
CA GLY A 175 -1.08 -17.04 -8.91
C GLY A 175 -1.00 -17.39 -10.39
N SER A 176 0.21 -17.37 -10.92
CA SER A 176 0.50 -17.61 -12.34
C SER A 176 0.26 -19.06 -12.78
N ARG A 177 0.10 -19.99 -11.85
CA ARG A 177 -0.29 -21.39 -12.10
C ARG A 177 -1.79 -21.65 -11.90
N GLY A 178 -2.58 -20.62 -11.62
CA GLY A 178 -4.01 -20.75 -11.33
C GLY A 178 -4.30 -20.92 -9.83
N PRO A 179 -5.56 -21.24 -9.49
CA PRO A 179 -5.97 -21.39 -8.10
C PRO A 179 -5.43 -22.68 -7.49
N ARG A 180 -4.95 -22.61 -6.25
CA ARG A 180 -4.38 -23.73 -5.51
C ARG A 180 -5.43 -24.34 -4.57
N PHE A 181 -6.15 -25.35 -5.06
CA PHE A 181 -7.19 -26.03 -4.27
C PHE A 181 -6.65 -27.03 -3.26
N GLU A 182 -5.47 -27.58 -3.52
CA GLU A 182 -4.80 -28.55 -2.65
C GLU A 182 -3.40 -28.04 -2.34
N VAL A 183 -3.07 -27.95 -1.05
CA VAL A 183 -1.72 -27.69 -0.55
C VAL A 183 -1.14 -28.95 0.05
N SER A 184 0.17 -29.03 0.02
CA SER A 184 0.99 -30.09 0.59
C SER A 184 1.63 -29.64 1.90
N GLU A 185 2.18 -30.60 2.63
CA GLU A 185 3.04 -30.33 3.79
C GLU A 185 4.26 -29.48 3.43
N GLU A 186 4.72 -29.52 2.18
CA GLU A 186 5.84 -28.68 1.77
C GLU A 186 5.42 -27.23 1.55
N ASP A 187 4.24 -26.96 0.98
CA ASP A 187 3.80 -25.59 0.72
C ASP A 187 3.79 -24.72 2.00
N TRP A 188 3.49 -25.34 3.16
CA TRP A 188 3.39 -24.70 4.48
C TRP A 188 4.60 -24.91 5.40
N SER A 189 5.70 -25.50 4.92
CA SER A 189 6.80 -25.95 5.78
C SER A 189 7.50 -24.81 6.54
N THR A 190 7.60 -23.62 5.93
CA THR A 190 8.19 -22.41 6.55
C THR A 190 7.36 -21.84 7.69
N HIS A 191 6.05 -22.06 7.68
CA HIS A 191 5.10 -21.48 8.64
C HIS A 191 4.99 -22.26 9.95
N ARG A 192 5.46 -23.52 9.99
CA ARG A 192 5.16 -24.45 11.10
C ARG A 192 5.53 -23.89 12.48
N GLY A 193 6.78 -23.43 12.64
CA GLY A 193 7.24 -22.90 13.91
C GLY A 193 6.59 -21.57 14.30
N ILE A 194 6.28 -20.71 13.31
CA ILE A 194 5.65 -19.41 13.54
C ILE A 194 4.22 -19.59 14.03
N LEU A 195 3.48 -20.55 13.45
CA LEU A 195 2.07 -20.76 13.74
C LEU A 195 1.81 -21.56 15.03
N ASP A 196 2.85 -22.07 15.71
CA ASP A 196 2.69 -22.76 17.00
C ASP A 196 1.99 -21.89 18.06
N ASP A 197 2.26 -20.58 18.03
CA ASP A 197 1.70 -19.61 18.95
C ASP A 197 0.40 -18.96 18.45
N TYR A 198 -0.15 -19.43 17.33
CA TYR A 198 -1.41 -18.96 16.76
C TYR A 198 -2.59 -19.83 17.16
N LEU A 199 -3.78 -19.21 17.17
CA LEU A 199 -5.04 -19.93 17.29
C LEU A 199 -5.15 -21.04 16.23
N ALA A 200 -5.78 -22.15 16.57
CA ALA A 200 -6.09 -23.19 15.58
C ALA A 200 -7.05 -22.68 14.49
N PRO A 201 -6.85 -23.07 13.21
CA PRO A 201 -7.76 -22.70 12.12
C PRO A 201 -9.16 -23.33 12.27
N TYR A 202 -9.30 -24.40 13.05
CA TYR A 202 -10.57 -25.07 13.32
C TYR A 202 -10.72 -25.46 14.80
N GLU A 203 -11.96 -25.59 15.28
CA GLU A 203 -12.29 -26.02 16.65
C GLU A 203 -12.24 -27.55 16.83
N ASP A 204 -12.40 -28.29 15.73
CA ASP A 204 -12.59 -29.73 15.69
C ASP A 204 -11.33 -30.52 15.28
N ILE A 205 -10.13 -29.97 15.51
CA ILE A 205 -8.86 -30.66 15.26
C ILE A 205 -8.57 -31.65 16.39
N ALA A 206 -8.48 -32.94 16.07
CA ALA A 206 -8.28 -33.97 17.07
C ALA A 206 -6.91 -33.83 17.76
N GLY A 207 -6.91 -33.81 19.09
CA GLY A 207 -5.70 -33.69 19.91
C GLY A 207 -5.20 -32.25 20.11
N VAL A 208 -5.90 -31.24 19.59
CA VAL A 208 -5.61 -29.83 19.85
C VAL A 208 -6.55 -29.29 20.93
N ASP A 209 -5.98 -28.72 21.99
CA ASP A 209 -6.76 -27.97 22.99
C ASP A 209 -7.08 -26.57 22.46
N PHE A 210 -8.26 -26.41 21.85
CA PHE A 210 -8.68 -25.12 21.30
C PHE A 210 -8.75 -24.01 22.35
N ALA A 211 -9.04 -24.34 23.62
CA ALA A 211 -9.13 -23.36 24.70
C ALA A 211 -7.78 -22.75 25.06
N SER A 212 -6.66 -23.39 24.68
CA SER A 212 -5.31 -22.86 24.87
C SER A 212 -5.03 -21.60 24.05
N GLY A 213 -5.81 -21.36 22.98
CA GLY A 213 -5.57 -20.27 22.03
C GLY A 213 -4.34 -20.50 21.15
N LYS A 214 -3.73 -21.69 21.20
CA LYS A 214 -2.54 -22.09 20.45
C LYS A 214 -2.80 -23.37 19.66
N CYS A 215 -1.95 -23.66 18.69
CA CYS A 215 -2.07 -24.85 17.84
C CYS A 215 -0.67 -25.35 17.50
N ALA A 216 -0.33 -26.59 17.85
CA ALA A 216 1.03 -27.11 17.64
C ALA A 216 1.28 -27.54 16.18
N TRP A 217 1.45 -26.58 15.26
CA TRP A 217 1.79 -26.80 13.85
C TRP A 217 3.13 -27.54 13.66
N SER A 218 4.05 -27.44 14.61
CA SER A 218 5.31 -28.22 14.60
C SER A 218 5.11 -29.69 14.98
N ASN A 219 3.95 -30.10 15.49
CA ASN A 219 3.63 -31.50 15.70
C ASN A 219 3.20 -32.15 14.37
N ASP A 220 3.91 -33.19 13.92
CA ASP A 220 3.66 -33.82 12.60
C ASP A 220 2.25 -34.38 12.43
N GLU A 221 1.63 -34.90 13.49
CA GLU A 221 0.28 -35.46 13.41
C GLU A 221 -0.77 -34.35 13.30
N VAL A 222 -0.63 -33.30 14.11
CA VAL A 222 -1.49 -32.11 14.05
C VAL A 222 -1.34 -31.41 12.71
N TYR A 223 -0.11 -31.26 12.21
CA TYR A 223 0.19 -30.64 10.93
C TYR A 223 -0.48 -31.36 9.77
N ARG A 224 -0.35 -32.69 9.68
CA ARG A 224 -1.02 -33.50 8.65
C ARG A 224 -2.53 -33.35 8.68
N GLN A 225 -3.13 -33.28 9.88
CA GLN A 225 -4.56 -33.02 10.03
C GLN A 225 -4.96 -31.62 9.54
N ILE A 226 -4.19 -30.59 9.91
CA ILE A 226 -4.44 -29.21 9.48
C ILE A 226 -4.44 -29.12 7.95
N ILE A 227 -3.40 -29.65 7.29
CA ILE A 227 -3.29 -29.62 5.82
C ILE A 227 -4.48 -30.32 5.17
N ALA A 228 -4.88 -31.49 5.68
CA ALA A 228 -6.05 -32.21 5.18
C ALA A 228 -7.34 -31.39 5.33
N MET A 229 -7.55 -30.76 6.49
CA MET A 229 -8.73 -29.93 6.76
C MET A 229 -8.73 -28.63 5.93
N MET A 230 -7.58 -28.02 5.69
CA MET A 230 -7.46 -26.84 4.81
C MET A 230 -7.86 -27.17 3.37
N ASN A 231 -7.41 -28.32 2.86
CA ASN A 231 -7.81 -28.81 1.53
C ASN A 231 -9.31 -29.12 1.45
N GLU A 232 -9.89 -29.66 2.53
CA GLU A 232 -11.31 -29.94 2.61
C GLU A 232 -12.14 -28.63 2.71
N ARG A 233 -11.71 -27.65 3.51
CA ARG A 233 -12.62 -26.59 3.97
C ARG A 233 -12.25 -25.16 3.55
N MET A 234 -10.99 -24.88 3.23
CA MET A 234 -10.48 -23.50 3.20
C MET A 234 -9.81 -23.09 1.87
N ASN A 235 -9.14 -24.01 1.18
CA ASN A 235 -8.33 -23.68 -0.01
C ASN A 235 -9.15 -23.49 -1.31
N ARG A 236 -10.48 -23.58 -1.23
CA ARG A 236 -11.39 -23.50 -2.38
C ARG A 236 -12.41 -22.40 -2.15
N GLY A 237 -12.63 -21.59 -3.18
CA GLY A 237 -13.56 -20.47 -3.12
C GLY A 237 -12.91 -19.13 -2.84
N ASP A 238 -13.75 -18.11 -2.68
CA ASP A 238 -13.34 -16.72 -2.55
C ASP A 238 -13.40 -16.26 -1.09
N VAL A 239 -12.52 -15.32 -0.75
CA VAL A 239 -12.38 -14.72 0.59
C VAL A 239 -12.18 -13.20 0.46
N PRO A 240 -12.59 -12.39 1.46
CA PRO A 240 -12.44 -10.94 1.41
C PRO A 240 -11.00 -10.47 1.18
N LEU A 241 -10.00 -11.25 1.59
CA LEU A 241 -8.59 -10.98 1.34
C LEU A 241 -8.28 -10.76 -0.14
N ASN A 242 -8.95 -11.48 -1.04
CA ASN A 242 -8.76 -11.39 -2.48
C ASN A 242 -9.18 -10.02 -3.07
N LEU A 243 -9.88 -9.15 -2.31
CA LEU A 243 -10.18 -7.78 -2.74
C LEU A 243 -8.92 -6.92 -2.95
N ASN A 244 -7.77 -7.28 -2.37
CA ASN A 244 -6.49 -6.66 -2.69
C ASN A 244 -6.09 -6.82 -4.18
N ALA A 245 -6.63 -7.82 -4.88
CA ALA A 245 -6.45 -7.98 -6.33
C ALA A 245 -6.87 -6.75 -7.14
N THR A 246 -7.81 -5.96 -6.61
CA THR A 246 -8.24 -4.72 -7.25
C THR A 246 -7.11 -3.71 -7.40
N GLY A 247 -6.10 -3.71 -6.53
CA GLY A 247 -4.91 -2.87 -6.64
C GLY A 247 -4.12 -3.19 -7.92
N LEU A 248 -3.91 -4.48 -8.21
CA LEU A 248 -3.22 -4.94 -9.42
C LEU A 248 -4.00 -4.59 -10.70
N ILE A 249 -5.32 -4.76 -10.68
CA ILE A 249 -6.16 -4.42 -11.83
C ILE A 249 -6.20 -2.90 -12.06
N THR A 250 -6.26 -2.12 -10.97
CA THR A 250 -6.18 -0.65 -11.02
C THR A 250 -4.81 -0.22 -11.55
N HIS A 251 -3.71 -0.82 -11.11
CA HIS A 251 -2.37 -0.58 -11.66
C HIS A 251 -2.30 -0.83 -13.17
N ALA A 252 -2.89 -1.93 -13.66
CA ALA A 252 -2.98 -2.21 -15.09
C ALA A 252 -3.85 -1.17 -15.84
N PHE A 253 -4.94 -0.71 -15.23
CA PHE A 253 -5.75 0.39 -15.76
C PHE A 253 -4.92 1.67 -15.89
N LEU A 254 -4.17 2.06 -14.86
CA LEU A 254 -3.33 3.28 -14.86
C LEU A 254 -2.27 3.29 -15.98
N HIS A 255 -1.88 2.12 -16.49
CA HIS A 255 -0.98 1.98 -17.63
C HIS A 255 -1.66 1.98 -19.00
N THR A 256 -2.94 1.61 -19.07
CA THR A 256 -3.59 1.21 -20.34
C THR A 256 -4.89 1.94 -20.66
N GLU A 257 -5.55 2.49 -19.64
CA GLU A 257 -6.89 3.08 -19.72
C GLU A 257 -7.94 2.10 -20.32
N ASP A 258 -7.73 0.78 -20.17
CA ASP A 258 -8.66 -0.23 -20.66
C ASP A 258 -9.90 -0.30 -19.75
N GLU A 259 -11.04 0.19 -20.24
CA GLU A 259 -12.31 0.24 -19.53
C GLU A 259 -12.82 -1.13 -19.04
N LYS A 260 -12.33 -2.25 -19.60
CA LYS A 260 -12.64 -3.58 -19.08
C LYS A 260 -12.06 -3.80 -17.69
N LEU A 261 -10.87 -3.25 -17.43
CA LEU A 261 -10.21 -3.33 -16.12
C LEU A 261 -10.97 -2.52 -15.08
N ARG A 262 -11.42 -1.31 -15.46
CA ARG A 262 -12.31 -0.49 -14.63
C ARG A 262 -13.59 -1.24 -14.27
N SER A 263 -14.25 -1.81 -15.28
CA SER A 263 -15.50 -2.56 -15.10
C SER A 263 -15.30 -3.76 -14.18
N TRP A 264 -14.20 -4.50 -14.34
CA TRP A 264 -13.87 -5.64 -13.47
C TRP A 264 -13.76 -5.25 -12.00
N VAL A 265 -13.07 -4.16 -11.67
CA VAL A 265 -12.91 -3.71 -10.27
C VAL A 265 -14.28 -3.41 -9.65
N ILE A 266 -15.12 -2.65 -10.36
CA ILE A 266 -16.45 -2.25 -9.89
C ILE A 266 -17.35 -3.48 -9.73
N GLU A 267 -17.38 -4.37 -10.72
CA GLU A 267 -18.20 -5.58 -10.69
C GLU A 267 -17.78 -6.53 -9.57
N TYR A 268 -16.49 -6.65 -9.30
CA TYR A 268 -15.97 -7.50 -8.22
C TYR A 268 -16.29 -6.95 -6.83
N VAL A 269 -16.14 -5.63 -6.62
CA VAL A 269 -16.57 -4.97 -5.37
C VAL A 269 -18.08 -5.10 -5.16
N ASN A 270 -18.88 -4.90 -6.21
CA ASN A 270 -20.34 -5.07 -6.14
C ASN A 270 -20.75 -6.52 -5.83
N ALA A 271 -20.03 -7.51 -6.36
CA ALA A 271 -20.29 -8.92 -6.02
C ALA A 271 -20.06 -9.20 -4.53
N TRP A 272 -19.02 -8.61 -3.93
CA TRP A 272 -18.80 -8.69 -2.48
C TRP A 272 -19.85 -7.93 -1.67
N GLN A 273 -20.35 -6.81 -2.16
CA GLN A 273 -21.47 -6.10 -1.54
C GLN A 273 -22.77 -6.92 -1.57
N GLU A 274 -23.06 -7.60 -2.69
CA GLU A 274 -24.21 -8.50 -2.80
C GLU A 274 -24.09 -9.69 -1.81
N ARG A 275 -22.93 -10.34 -1.75
CA ARG A 275 -22.66 -11.44 -0.79
C ARG A 275 -22.82 -10.97 0.66
N THR A 276 -22.37 -9.77 0.96
CA THR A 276 -22.55 -9.13 2.28
C THR A 276 -24.02 -8.90 2.61
N CYS A 277 -24.81 -8.42 1.63
CA CYS A 277 -26.25 -8.24 1.79
C CYS A 277 -26.97 -9.58 2.06
N LEU A 278 -26.64 -10.62 1.28
CA LEU A 278 -27.19 -11.97 1.46
C LEU A 278 -26.85 -12.58 2.82
N ASN A 279 -25.74 -12.17 3.43
CA ASN A 279 -25.31 -12.60 4.77
C ASN A 279 -25.77 -11.64 5.90
N GLY A 280 -26.83 -10.87 5.67
CA GLY A 280 -27.42 -10.01 6.71
C GLY A 280 -26.61 -8.76 7.04
N GLY A 281 -25.75 -8.31 6.12
CA GLY A 281 -24.98 -7.07 6.23
C GLY A 281 -23.58 -7.23 6.84
N ILE A 282 -23.20 -8.43 7.27
CA ILE A 282 -21.82 -8.75 7.70
C ILE A 282 -21.16 -9.54 6.59
N ILE A 283 -19.97 -9.13 6.16
CA ILE A 283 -19.29 -9.79 5.06
C ILE A 283 -18.96 -11.25 5.41
N PRO A 284 -19.39 -12.24 4.59
CA PRO A 284 -18.92 -13.62 4.74
C PRO A 284 -17.43 -13.71 4.40
N ASP A 285 -16.73 -14.68 4.97
CA ASP A 285 -15.28 -14.85 4.72
C ASP A 285 -14.92 -16.11 3.92
N ASN A 286 -15.92 -16.87 3.44
CA ASN A 286 -15.72 -18.03 2.58
C ASN A 286 -16.92 -18.26 1.65
N ILE A 287 -16.67 -18.21 0.34
CA ILE A 287 -17.65 -18.38 -0.73
C ILE A 287 -17.22 -19.57 -1.58
N GLY A 288 -18.00 -20.63 -1.63
CA GLY A 288 -17.66 -21.82 -2.40
C GLY A 288 -17.65 -21.60 -3.92
N LEU A 289 -17.11 -22.58 -4.66
CA LEU A 289 -16.99 -22.50 -6.12
C LEU A 289 -18.35 -22.49 -6.83
N SER A 290 -19.44 -22.85 -6.15
CA SER A 290 -20.80 -22.70 -6.65
C SER A 290 -21.41 -21.31 -6.41
N GLY A 291 -20.69 -20.42 -5.71
CA GLY A 291 -21.19 -19.13 -5.24
C GLY A 291 -21.94 -19.20 -3.90
N GLN A 292 -22.09 -20.39 -3.30
CA GLN A 292 -22.74 -20.57 -2.01
C GLN A 292 -21.84 -20.12 -0.85
N ILE A 293 -22.37 -19.29 0.04
CA ILE A 293 -21.70 -18.89 1.29
C ILE A 293 -21.58 -20.12 2.20
N GLY A 294 -20.38 -20.42 2.73
CA GLY A 294 -20.23 -21.53 3.67
C GLY A 294 -20.11 -22.93 3.04
N GLU A 295 -20.01 -23.05 1.70
CA GLU A 295 -20.15 -24.34 0.97
C GLU A 295 -19.25 -25.45 1.52
N TYR A 296 -17.99 -25.13 1.82
CA TYR A 296 -16.98 -26.09 2.27
C TYR A 296 -16.75 -26.07 3.79
N ASN A 297 -17.54 -25.31 4.55
CA ASN A 297 -17.35 -25.14 5.98
C ASN A 297 -18.66 -25.35 6.77
N ASP A 298 -19.39 -26.41 6.45
CA ASP A 298 -20.65 -26.79 7.11
C ASP A 298 -21.71 -25.68 7.15
N GLY A 299 -21.76 -24.83 6.11
CA GLY A 299 -22.66 -23.68 6.04
C GLY A 299 -22.26 -22.49 6.92
N LYS A 300 -21.10 -22.54 7.59
CA LYS A 300 -20.56 -21.42 8.36
C LYS A 300 -20.03 -20.35 7.40
N TRP A 301 -20.70 -19.20 7.36
CA TRP A 301 -20.28 -18.02 6.58
C TRP A 301 -18.96 -17.39 7.03
N TRP A 302 -18.40 -17.85 8.15
CA TRP A 302 -17.18 -17.39 8.78
C TRP A 302 -16.21 -18.57 8.98
N GLY A 303 -14.92 -18.29 9.18
CA GLY A 303 -13.88 -19.30 9.39
C GLY A 303 -13.06 -19.64 8.14
N GLY A 304 -13.16 -18.84 7.07
CA GLY A 304 -12.31 -18.91 5.89
C GLY A 304 -10.87 -18.43 6.12
N TYR A 305 -10.04 -18.60 5.08
CA TYR A 305 -8.64 -18.21 5.05
C TYR A 305 -8.48 -16.70 5.31
N TYR A 306 -7.68 -16.31 6.31
CA TYR A 306 -7.52 -14.91 6.72
C TYR A 306 -8.87 -14.20 6.96
N GLY A 307 -9.85 -14.95 7.49
CA GLY A 307 -11.20 -14.47 7.77
C GLY A 307 -11.42 -14.12 9.25
N TRP A 308 -12.68 -14.21 9.68
CA TRP A 308 -13.16 -13.92 11.03
C TRP A 308 -12.62 -14.87 12.11
N ARG A 309 -11.84 -15.89 11.77
CA ARG A 309 -11.28 -16.82 12.77
C ARG A 309 -9.77 -16.75 12.84
N TRP A 310 -9.12 -16.94 11.70
CA TRP A 310 -7.70 -17.25 11.62
C TRP A 310 -7.04 -16.60 10.40
N PRO A 311 -5.80 -16.11 10.51
CA PRO A 311 -5.03 -15.93 11.75
C PRO A 311 -5.38 -14.61 12.46
N HIS A 312 -5.68 -13.54 11.72
CA HIS A 312 -5.72 -12.17 12.27
C HIS A 312 -7.12 -11.56 12.48
N GLY A 313 -8.19 -12.17 11.96
CA GLY A 313 -9.56 -11.71 12.20
C GLY A 313 -9.94 -10.47 11.37
N PHE A 314 -10.74 -9.57 11.94
CA PHE A 314 -11.34 -8.44 11.22
C PHE A 314 -10.35 -7.57 10.42
N MET A 315 -9.10 -7.43 10.86
CA MET A 315 -8.07 -6.67 10.16
C MET A 315 -7.89 -7.14 8.70
N THR A 316 -7.83 -8.45 8.47
CA THR A 316 -7.63 -9.07 7.15
C THR A 316 -8.90 -9.10 6.30
N ILE A 317 -9.97 -8.49 6.81
CA ILE A 317 -11.22 -8.25 6.10
C ILE A 317 -11.35 -6.77 5.78
N ILE A 318 -11.24 -5.89 6.78
CA ILE A 318 -11.51 -4.46 6.58
C ILE A 318 -10.43 -3.77 5.73
N GLU A 319 -9.18 -4.23 5.83
CA GLU A 319 -8.08 -3.67 5.06
C GLU A 319 -8.22 -3.85 3.54
N PRO A 320 -8.41 -5.08 3.01
CA PRO A 320 -8.61 -5.28 1.58
C PRO A 320 -9.91 -4.64 1.07
N LEU A 321 -10.95 -4.56 1.92
CA LEU A 321 -12.17 -3.81 1.61
C LEU A 321 -11.87 -2.32 1.41
N THR A 322 -11.06 -1.74 2.29
CA THR A 322 -10.66 -0.33 2.21
C THR A 322 -9.89 -0.08 0.92
N ASN A 323 -8.90 -0.91 0.59
CA ASN A 323 -8.17 -0.84 -0.68
C ASN A 323 -9.11 -0.88 -1.90
N ALA A 324 -9.99 -1.88 -1.97
CA ALA A 324 -10.89 -2.05 -3.11
C ALA A 324 -11.93 -0.93 -3.27
N CYS A 325 -12.43 -0.41 -2.15
CA CYS A 325 -13.32 0.74 -2.13
C CYS A 325 -12.61 2.02 -2.61
N MET A 326 -11.38 2.26 -2.15
CA MET A 326 -10.58 3.41 -2.58
C MET A 326 -10.22 3.33 -4.08
N ASN A 327 -9.89 2.13 -4.58
CA ASN A 327 -9.68 1.87 -6.00
C ASN A 327 -10.95 2.17 -6.82
N SER A 328 -12.12 1.78 -6.32
CA SER A 328 -13.41 2.06 -6.97
C SER A 328 -13.67 3.57 -7.10
N VAL A 329 -13.41 4.36 -6.05
CA VAL A 329 -13.51 5.83 -6.11
C VAL A 329 -12.50 6.41 -7.08
N LEU A 330 -11.24 5.97 -7.03
CA LEU A 330 -10.20 6.46 -7.94
C LEU A 330 -10.60 6.29 -9.42
N LEU A 331 -11.19 5.14 -9.76
CA LEU A 331 -11.56 4.79 -11.13
C LEU A 331 -12.87 5.40 -11.62
N THR A 332 -13.76 5.82 -10.71
CA THR A 332 -15.13 6.26 -11.08
C THR A 332 -15.43 7.70 -10.71
N GLY A 333 -14.76 8.24 -9.70
CA GLY A 333 -15.11 9.48 -9.02
C GLY A 333 -16.38 9.42 -8.17
N ASP A 334 -17.06 8.28 -8.09
CA ASP A 334 -18.25 8.11 -7.25
C ASP A 334 -17.86 7.73 -5.82
N LEU A 335 -18.09 8.65 -4.87
CA LEU A 335 -17.84 8.44 -3.44
C LEU A 335 -18.73 7.35 -2.82
N ASN A 336 -19.79 6.89 -3.49
CA ASN A 336 -20.54 5.69 -3.08
C ASN A 336 -19.69 4.42 -3.19
N GLY A 337 -18.59 4.43 -3.95
CA GLY A 337 -17.62 3.33 -3.98
C GLY A 337 -17.01 2.99 -2.61
N LEU A 338 -17.14 3.87 -1.60
CA LEU A 338 -16.69 3.63 -0.23
C LEU A 338 -17.71 2.86 0.64
N GLN A 339 -18.91 2.59 0.12
CA GLN A 339 -20.03 2.12 0.94
C GLN A 339 -19.77 0.78 1.63
N LEU A 340 -19.17 -0.19 0.92
CA LEU A 340 -18.92 -1.52 1.49
C LEU A 340 -18.02 -1.45 2.74
N ALA A 341 -16.91 -0.71 2.68
CA ALA A 341 -16.02 -0.51 3.83
C ALA A 341 -16.68 0.29 4.95
N ARG A 342 -17.43 1.35 4.64
CA ARG A 342 -18.19 2.15 5.62
C ARG A 342 -19.17 1.28 6.41
N GLU A 343 -19.95 0.47 5.70
CA GLU A 343 -20.94 -0.42 6.32
C GLU A 343 -20.27 -1.46 7.22
N GLN A 344 -19.16 -2.07 6.79
CA GLN A 344 -18.46 -3.05 7.64
C GLN A 344 -17.88 -2.41 8.91
N LEU A 345 -17.36 -1.18 8.84
CA LEU A 345 -16.92 -0.44 10.03
C LEU A 345 -18.09 -0.13 10.97
N ASP A 346 -19.25 0.24 10.42
CA ASP A 346 -20.44 0.54 11.20
C ASP A 346 -21.03 -0.71 11.85
N ARG A 347 -21.15 -1.82 11.12
CA ARG A 347 -21.59 -3.11 11.67
C ARG A 347 -20.66 -3.63 12.75
N ASN A 348 -19.34 -3.51 12.55
CA ASN A 348 -18.38 -3.89 13.57
C ASN A 348 -18.52 -3.02 14.84
N TRP A 349 -18.75 -1.71 14.67
CA TRP A 349 -19.01 -0.79 15.77
C TRP A 349 -20.34 -1.03 16.48
N GLU A 350 -21.39 -1.47 15.77
CA GLU A 350 -22.68 -1.88 16.36
C GLU A 350 -22.52 -3.07 17.33
N LEU A 351 -21.54 -3.94 17.08
CA LEU A 351 -21.23 -5.10 17.92
C LEU A 351 -20.35 -4.77 19.13
N ARG A 352 -20.00 -3.50 19.33
CA ARG A 352 -19.14 -3.07 20.44
C ARG A 352 -19.76 -3.37 21.80
N LYS A 353 -18.91 -3.55 22.81
CA LYS A 353 -19.31 -3.62 24.21
C LYS A 353 -18.31 -2.88 25.09
N GLN A 354 -18.71 -2.59 26.32
CA GLN A 354 -17.77 -2.12 27.33
C GLN A 354 -17.03 -3.30 27.96
N HIS A 355 -15.70 -3.18 28.03
CA HIS A 355 -14.82 -4.10 28.74
C HIS A 355 -13.73 -3.26 29.41
N ASP A 356 -13.57 -3.40 30.73
CA ASP A 356 -12.59 -2.64 31.53
C ASP A 356 -12.59 -1.12 31.28
N GLY A 357 -13.80 -0.54 31.16
CA GLY A 357 -14.00 0.89 30.92
C GLY A 357 -13.70 1.36 29.50
N LYS A 358 -13.32 0.46 28.58
CA LYS A 358 -13.05 0.74 27.17
C LYS A 358 -14.16 0.21 26.27
N TRP A 359 -14.40 0.90 25.15
CA TRP A 359 -15.24 0.38 24.07
C TRP A 359 -14.40 -0.53 23.18
N VAL A 360 -14.81 -1.79 23.08
CA VAL A 360 -14.14 -2.81 22.28
C VAL A 360 -15.10 -3.42 21.27
N VAL A 361 -14.59 -3.77 20.09
CA VAL A 361 -15.28 -4.41 18.97
C VAL A 361 -14.74 -5.82 18.76
N PRO A 362 -15.54 -6.77 18.23
CA PRO A 362 -15.05 -8.12 17.99
C PRO A 362 -14.13 -8.17 16.77
N TYR A 363 -13.01 -8.87 16.91
CA TYR A 363 -12.12 -9.17 15.77
C TYR A 363 -12.34 -10.58 15.24
N LYS A 364 -12.88 -11.48 16.06
CA LYS A 364 -13.06 -12.87 15.68
C LYS A 364 -14.46 -13.40 15.98
N ARG A 365 -14.79 -14.54 15.38
CA ARG A 365 -16.01 -15.31 15.64
C ARG A 365 -15.66 -16.78 15.81
N PHE A 366 -16.24 -17.42 16.84
CA PHE A 366 -16.21 -18.87 17.12
C PHE A 366 -17.63 -19.44 17.05
N ASP A 367 -17.78 -20.76 17.24
CA ASP A 367 -19.10 -21.40 17.30
C ASP A 367 -19.93 -20.84 18.46
N SER A 368 -19.26 -20.44 19.54
CA SER A 368 -19.84 -19.76 20.71
C SER A 368 -20.23 -18.29 20.47
N GLY A 369 -19.85 -17.69 19.33
CA GLY A 369 -20.21 -16.33 18.95
C GLY A 369 -19.00 -15.39 18.78
N TRP A 370 -19.26 -14.09 18.90
CA TRP A 370 -18.23 -13.04 18.76
C TRP A 370 -17.20 -13.09 19.88
N THR A 371 -15.92 -12.91 19.54
CA THR A 371 -14.79 -13.03 20.46
C THR A 371 -13.64 -12.11 20.04
N ASP A 372 -12.53 -12.18 20.77
CA ASP A 372 -11.32 -11.39 20.54
C ASP A 372 -11.66 -9.89 20.47
N TYR A 373 -12.29 -9.41 21.53
CA TYR A 373 -12.73 -8.02 21.62
C TYR A 373 -11.53 -7.10 21.88
N ARG A 374 -11.27 -6.18 20.96
CA ARG A 374 -10.16 -5.22 21.01
C ARG A 374 -10.67 -3.82 20.70
N GLU A 375 -9.85 -2.81 20.93
CA GLU A 375 -10.17 -1.44 20.51
C GLU A 375 -10.28 -1.36 18.98
N ALA A 376 -11.15 -0.50 18.46
CA ALA A 376 -11.33 -0.32 17.03
C ALA A 376 -10.11 0.42 16.43
N LEU A 377 -9.62 -0.03 15.28
CA LEU A 377 -8.49 0.61 14.61
C LEU A 377 -8.95 1.91 13.91
N PRO A 378 -8.39 3.09 14.27
CA PRO A 378 -8.74 4.35 13.62
C PRO A 378 -8.18 4.48 12.21
N LYS A 379 -7.20 3.65 11.82
CA LYS A 379 -6.55 3.65 10.50
C LYS A 379 -7.58 3.66 9.37
N TYR A 380 -8.44 2.65 9.27
CA TYR A 380 -9.35 2.50 8.12
C TYR A 380 -10.36 3.65 7.94
N PRO A 381 -11.08 4.12 8.98
CA PRO A 381 -11.96 5.29 8.81
C PRO A 381 -11.17 6.57 8.48
N ILE A 382 -9.93 6.73 8.94
CA ILE A 382 -9.07 7.85 8.50
C ILE A 382 -8.85 7.77 6.99
N TYR A 383 -8.47 6.61 6.44
CA TYR A 383 -8.25 6.46 4.99
C TYR A 383 -9.52 6.77 4.18
N LEU A 384 -10.70 6.28 4.61
CA LEU A 384 -11.98 6.62 3.97
C LEU A 384 -12.25 8.14 4.02
N TRP A 385 -12.01 8.77 5.17
CA TRP A 385 -12.15 10.22 5.33
C TRP A 385 -11.17 10.99 4.43
N THR A 386 -9.94 10.53 4.21
CA THR A 386 -9.01 11.23 3.29
C THR A 386 -9.50 11.26 1.83
N MET A 387 -10.22 10.20 1.43
CA MET A 387 -10.84 10.09 0.11
C MET A 387 -12.10 10.94 0.01
N SER A 388 -12.99 10.91 1.00
CA SER A 388 -14.28 11.59 0.93
C SER A 388 -14.24 13.04 1.40
N MET A 389 -13.48 13.34 2.45
CA MET A 389 -13.57 14.55 3.29
C MET A 389 -14.97 14.79 3.85
N ALA A 390 -15.80 13.74 3.96
CA ALA A 390 -17.18 13.83 4.38
C ALA A 390 -17.31 13.80 5.91
N ASP A 391 -18.31 14.50 6.45
CA ASP A 391 -18.56 14.57 7.89
C ASP A 391 -18.96 13.20 8.47
N GLU A 392 -19.62 12.35 7.70
CA GLU A 392 -20.00 11.00 8.13
C GLU A 392 -18.79 10.08 8.31
N ASP A 393 -17.76 10.21 7.47
CA ASP A 393 -16.51 9.45 7.66
C ASP A 393 -15.68 10.03 8.79
N LEU A 394 -15.74 11.35 8.98
CA LEU A 394 -15.16 12.00 10.14
C LEU A 394 -15.79 11.48 11.44
N GLU A 395 -17.12 11.34 11.51
CA GLU A 395 -17.81 10.76 12.66
C GLU A 395 -17.32 9.33 12.97
N ARG A 396 -17.03 8.52 11.94
CA ARG A 396 -16.47 7.16 12.12
C ARG A 396 -15.09 7.17 12.76
N VAL A 397 -14.29 8.22 12.53
CA VAL A 397 -13.00 8.41 13.21
C VAL A 397 -13.24 8.87 14.65
N GLU A 398 -14.00 9.95 14.84
CA GLU A 398 -14.15 10.61 16.14
C GLU A 398 -14.96 9.81 17.16
N ARG A 399 -15.78 8.84 16.73
CA ARG A 399 -16.50 7.93 17.65
C ARG A 399 -15.57 6.94 18.36
N ILE A 400 -14.36 6.71 17.84
CA ILE A 400 -13.38 5.80 18.43
C ILE A 400 -12.66 6.55 19.56
N PRO A 401 -12.75 6.09 20.82
CA PRO A 401 -12.01 6.71 21.91
C PRO A 401 -10.51 6.71 21.64
N LYS A 402 -9.84 7.83 21.93
CA LYS A 402 -8.38 7.92 21.86
C LYS A 402 -7.79 7.18 23.05
N ASP A 403 -7.01 6.14 22.78
CA ASP A 403 -6.30 5.31 23.75
C ASP A 403 -4.93 5.89 24.15
N HIS A 404 -4.43 6.86 23.38
CA HIS A 404 -3.20 7.61 23.60
C HIS A 404 -3.32 9.03 23.03
N ASP A 405 -2.27 9.86 23.20
CA ASP A 405 -2.20 11.17 22.55
C ASP A 405 -1.95 11.00 21.05
N TRP A 406 -2.96 11.26 20.23
CA TRP A 406 -2.86 11.15 18.77
C TRP A 406 -1.96 12.23 18.15
N ASN A 407 -1.47 13.22 18.91
CA ASN A 407 -0.44 14.16 18.42
C ASN A 407 0.99 13.60 18.55
N GLU A 408 1.18 12.53 19.33
CA GLU A 408 2.49 11.92 19.59
C GLU A 408 3.06 11.27 18.31
N VAL A 409 4.12 11.87 17.76
CA VAL A 409 4.95 11.23 16.73
C VAL A 409 5.83 10.16 17.38
N ILE A 410 5.88 8.99 16.75
CA ILE A 410 6.70 7.86 17.20
C ILE A 410 7.77 7.46 16.18
N VAL A 411 8.80 6.78 16.70
CA VAL A 411 9.80 6.04 15.94
C VAL A 411 9.51 4.54 16.12
N PRO A 412 8.81 3.88 15.16
CA PRO A 412 8.53 2.45 15.28
C PRO A 412 9.79 1.59 15.48
N ALA A 413 9.74 0.64 16.40
CA ALA A 413 10.87 -0.25 16.66
C ALA A 413 10.81 -1.54 15.82
N PHE A 414 9.62 -1.90 15.34
CA PHE A 414 9.31 -3.17 14.68
C PHE A 414 8.40 -2.96 13.48
N SER A 415 8.57 -3.76 12.43
CA SER A 415 7.55 -3.94 11.39
C SER A 415 6.50 -4.94 11.88
N GLY A 416 5.23 -4.53 11.95
CA GLY A 416 4.11 -5.34 12.44
C GLY A 416 3.56 -4.85 13.78
N ARG A 417 2.95 -5.73 14.57
CA ARG A 417 2.38 -5.34 15.87
C ARG A 417 3.48 -5.20 16.93
N ASP A 418 3.66 -3.99 17.46
CA ASP A 418 4.60 -3.74 18.55
C ASP A 418 4.16 -4.52 19.81
N PRO A 419 4.98 -5.45 20.33
CA PRO A 419 4.60 -6.28 21.48
C PRO A 419 4.47 -5.49 22.78
N ARG A 420 5.08 -4.30 22.87
CA ARG A 420 5.05 -3.45 24.07
C ARG A 420 3.86 -2.49 24.05
N THR A 421 3.58 -1.87 22.91
CA THR A 421 2.53 -0.84 22.79
C THR A 421 1.24 -1.38 22.20
N GLY A 422 1.28 -2.52 21.51
CA GLY A 422 0.15 -3.10 20.79
C GLY A 422 -0.23 -2.36 19.51
N ARG A 423 0.52 -1.30 19.13
CA ARG A 423 0.30 -0.51 17.92
C ARG A 423 0.74 -1.30 16.68
N GLU A 424 -0.03 -1.16 15.59
CA GLU A 424 0.28 -1.79 14.30
C GLU A 424 1.20 -0.86 13.48
N THR A 425 2.43 -1.31 13.21
CA THR A 425 3.47 -0.56 12.50
C THR A 425 4.11 -1.35 11.36
N LYS A 426 3.33 -2.15 10.62
CA LYS A 426 3.80 -2.85 9.40
C LYS A 426 4.45 -1.83 8.44
N HIS A 427 5.58 -2.21 7.84
CA HIS A 427 6.47 -1.34 7.04
C HIS A 427 6.95 -0.08 7.76
N TYR A 428 7.02 -0.12 9.10
CA TYR A 428 7.38 1.01 9.94
C TYR A 428 6.46 2.24 9.76
N ILE A 429 5.22 2.02 9.33
CA ILE A 429 4.18 3.05 9.21
C ILE A 429 3.49 3.19 10.56
N GLY A 430 3.75 4.28 11.28
CA GLY A 430 3.27 4.43 12.66
C GLY A 430 2.56 5.75 12.97
N ASN A 431 2.55 6.69 12.03
CA ASN A 431 2.19 8.09 12.30
C ASN A 431 0.97 8.57 11.52
N THR A 432 0.05 7.68 11.16
CA THR A 432 -1.22 8.04 10.49
C THR A 432 -2.09 8.96 11.37
N GLN A 433 -2.20 8.69 12.68
CA GLN A 433 -3.00 9.52 13.59
C GLN A 433 -2.38 10.92 13.83
N PRO A 434 -1.06 11.06 14.10
CA PRO A 434 -0.40 12.37 14.14
C PRO A 434 -0.57 13.18 12.85
N TRP A 435 -0.43 12.56 11.68
CA TRP A 435 -0.68 13.21 10.40
C TRP A 435 -2.14 13.67 10.25
N TYR A 436 -3.08 12.81 10.65
CA TYR A 436 -4.51 13.15 10.65
C TYR A 436 -4.79 14.36 11.55
N GLN A 437 -4.20 14.42 12.75
CA GLN A 437 -4.32 15.59 13.64
C GLN A 437 -3.69 16.84 13.01
N TYR A 438 -2.54 16.71 12.33
CA TYR A 438 -1.88 17.81 11.63
C TYR A 438 -2.75 18.43 10.54
N ILE A 439 -3.26 17.62 9.61
CA ILE A 439 -4.11 18.09 8.51
C ILE A 439 -5.42 18.71 9.01
N ARG A 440 -5.87 18.31 10.21
CA ARG A 440 -7.02 18.90 10.91
C ARG A 440 -6.69 20.17 11.70
N GLY A 441 -5.42 20.56 11.78
CA GLY A 441 -4.93 21.75 12.48
C GLY A 441 -4.71 21.58 13.98
N TYR A 442 -4.69 20.34 14.49
CA TYR A 442 -4.51 20.02 15.91
C TYR A 442 -3.08 19.67 16.30
N ASN A 443 -2.18 19.49 15.32
CA ASN A 443 -0.78 19.12 15.55
C ASN A 443 0.20 19.97 14.70
N PRO A 444 0.33 21.29 14.96
CA PRO A 444 1.08 22.21 14.09
C PRO A 444 2.59 21.94 14.00
N ASP A 445 3.17 21.32 15.04
CA ASP A 445 4.61 21.02 15.11
C ASP A 445 4.98 19.71 14.36
N TYR A 446 3.96 18.95 13.97
CA TYR A 446 4.08 17.66 13.28
C TYR A 446 5.12 17.61 12.16
N PRO A 447 5.21 18.59 11.22
CA PRO A 447 6.20 18.51 10.15
C PRO A 447 7.64 18.39 10.65
N GLN A 448 8.00 19.10 11.73
CA GLN A 448 9.35 19.04 12.27
C GLN A 448 9.57 17.76 13.07
N ASP A 449 8.56 17.34 13.82
CA ASP A 449 8.62 16.13 14.65
C ASP A 449 8.74 14.86 13.81
N ILE A 450 7.92 14.72 12.76
CA ILE A 450 7.96 13.53 11.89
C ILE A 450 9.26 13.43 11.09
N LEU A 451 9.80 14.55 10.60
CA LEU A 451 11.08 14.56 9.89
C LEU A 451 12.24 14.20 10.85
N SER A 452 12.18 14.64 12.10
CA SER A 452 13.14 14.27 13.13
C SER A 452 13.04 12.77 13.46
N ALA A 453 11.83 12.25 13.63
CA ALA A 453 11.57 10.84 13.89
C ALA A 453 12.04 9.94 12.73
N ASN A 454 11.82 10.37 11.47
CA ASN A 454 12.35 9.66 10.30
C ASN A 454 13.88 9.67 10.26
N TYR A 455 14.53 10.77 10.64
CA TYR A 455 15.99 10.82 10.74
C TYR A 455 16.54 9.85 11.80
N GLU A 456 15.89 9.78 12.97
CA GLU A 456 16.23 8.82 14.02
C GLU A 456 16.02 7.37 13.55
N MET A 457 14.89 7.08 12.90
CA MET A 457 14.61 5.76 12.32
C MET A 457 15.72 5.31 11.37
N ILE A 458 16.12 6.16 10.42
CA ILE A 458 17.18 5.84 9.47
C ILE A 458 18.49 5.54 10.21
N GLY A 459 18.81 6.32 11.25
CA GLY A 459 19.97 6.07 12.11
C GLY A 459 19.93 4.70 12.78
N ASN A 460 18.79 4.32 13.36
CA ASN A 460 18.58 3.02 14.00
C ASN A 460 18.73 1.86 13.00
N GLN A 461 18.14 1.99 11.81
CA GLN A 461 18.20 0.97 10.77
C GLN A 461 19.61 0.83 10.18
N LEU A 462 20.33 1.93 9.96
CA LEU A 462 21.74 1.88 9.56
C LEU A 462 22.61 1.22 10.63
N ALA A 463 22.31 1.42 11.92
CA ALA A 463 23.01 0.75 13.00
C ALA A 463 22.76 -0.77 12.99
N LYS A 464 21.50 -1.21 12.82
CA LYS A 464 21.15 -2.64 12.65
C LYS A 464 21.88 -3.25 11.44
N MET A 465 21.79 -2.60 10.29
CA MET A 465 22.42 -3.04 9.04
C MET A 465 23.94 -3.25 9.18
N ARG A 466 24.63 -2.37 9.91
CA ARG A 466 26.09 -2.40 10.11
C ARG A 466 26.55 -3.29 11.26
N ALA A 467 25.62 -3.78 12.08
CA ALA A 467 25.92 -4.73 13.14
C ALA A 467 26.32 -6.10 12.57
N PRO A 468 27.00 -6.97 13.35
CA PRO A 468 27.33 -8.33 12.91
C PRO A 468 26.11 -9.13 12.43
N GLU A 469 24.95 -8.93 13.06
CA GLU A 469 23.68 -9.56 12.70
C GLU A 469 23.14 -9.11 11.33
N GLY A 470 23.58 -7.94 10.84
CA GLY A 470 23.24 -7.41 9.53
C GLY A 470 24.17 -7.86 8.41
N ASP A 471 25.17 -8.71 8.67
CA ASP A 471 26.06 -9.26 7.64
C ASP A 471 25.39 -10.42 6.88
N PRO A 472 25.06 -10.27 5.58
CA PRO A 472 24.35 -11.30 4.84
C PRO A 472 25.14 -12.60 4.66
N HIS A 473 26.47 -12.56 4.84
CA HIS A 473 27.30 -13.76 4.76
C HIS A 473 27.32 -14.59 6.05
N GLN A 474 26.72 -14.09 7.14
CA GLN A 474 26.61 -14.78 8.43
C GLN A 474 25.18 -15.27 8.71
N TRP A 475 24.22 -14.98 7.83
CA TRP A 475 22.86 -15.45 7.97
C TRP A 475 22.77 -16.96 7.79
N THR A 476 21.89 -17.58 8.57
CA THR A 476 21.66 -19.03 8.57
C THR A 476 20.22 -19.33 8.17
N GLU A 477 20.01 -20.51 7.59
CA GLU A 477 18.71 -20.97 7.04
C GLU A 477 17.69 -21.34 8.13
N HIS A 478 17.71 -20.68 9.28
CA HIS A 478 16.73 -20.92 10.34
C HIS A 478 15.49 -20.04 10.10
N TYR A 479 14.50 -20.61 9.43
CA TYR A 479 13.24 -19.95 9.09
C TYR A 479 12.31 -19.71 10.29
N SER A 480 12.64 -20.20 11.50
CA SER A 480 11.73 -20.12 12.66
C SER A 480 12.40 -19.92 14.03
N GLU A 481 13.67 -19.50 14.12
CA GLU A 481 14.34 -19.32 15.41
C GLU A 481 14.49 -17.84 15.80
N GLY A 482 13.65 -17.38 16.73
CA GLY A 482 13.78 -16.07 17.40
C GLY A 482 12.91 -14.96 16.82
N MET A 483 13.24 -13.71 17.16
CA MET A 483 12.50 -12.52 16.72
C MET A 483 12.74 -12.13 15.26
N TYR A 484 13.81 -12.65 14.64
CA TYR A 484 14.14 -12.40 13.24
C TYR A 484 13.82 -13.68 12.46
N SER A 485 12.64 -13.72 11.83
CA SER A 485 12.43 -14.69 10.75
C SER A 485 13.48 -14.39 9.68
N ALA A 486 14.24 -15.39 9.25
CA ALA A 486 15.27 -15.21 8.22
C ALA A 486 14.68 -14.51 6.98
N ILE A 487 13.43 -14.80 6.62
CA ILE A 487 12.86 -14.28 5.38
C ILE A 487 12.48 -12.78 5.43
N HIS A 488 12.10 -12.24 6.59
CA HIS A 488 11.74 -10.82 6.76
C HIS A 488 12.96 -9.90 6.90
N ILE A 489 14.18 -10.44 6.83
CA ILE A 489 15.39 -9.74 7.28
C ILE A 489 15.68 -8.46 6.48
N TRP A 490 15.33 -8.41 5.19
CA TRP A 490 15.53 -7.19 4.40
C TRP A 490 14.64 -6.05 4.87
N GLN A 491 13.43 -6.33 5.32
CA GLN A 491 12.56 -5.30 5.92
C GLN A 491 13.20 -4.73 7.19
N GLU A 492 13.76 -5.60 8.03
CA GLU A 492 14.41 -5.24 9.28
C GLU A 492 15.72 -4.47 9.08
N MET A 493 16.48 -4.77 8.01
CA MET A 493 17.74 -4.11 7.70
C MET A 493 17.59 -2.87 6.81
N CYS A 494 16.41 -2.66 6.21
CA CYS A 494 16.17 -1.55 5.29
C CYS A 494 16.22 -0.19 6.03
N PRO A 495 17.05 0.76 5.58
CA PRO A 495 17.09 2.10 6.14
C PRO A 495 16.14 3.08 5.44
N LEU A 496 15.33 2.62 4.48
CA LEU A 496 14.51 3.49 3.62
C LEU A 496 13.07 3.59 4.13
N TYR A 497 12.91 4.28 5.27
CA TYR A 497 11.60 4.59 5.84
C TYR A 497 11.44 6.10 6.02
N PHE A 498 10.48 6.68 5.30
CA PHE A 498 10.28 8.13 5.18
C PHE A 498 8.79 8.50 5.11
N GLU A 499 8.00 7.91 6.01
CA GLU A 499 6.55 8.15 6.14
C GLU A 499 6.22 9.67 6.10
N GLY A 500 7.03 10.49 6.78
CA GLY A 500 6.85 11.95 6.82
C GLY A 500 7.00 12.62 5.46
N LEU A 501 7.94 12.18 4.60
CA LEU A 501 8.08 12.78 3.27
C LEU A 501 6.84 12.53 2.41
N VAL A 502 6.26 11.34 2.46
CA VAL A 502 5.00 11.03 1.74
C VAL A 502 3.88 11.92 2.27
N GLN A 503 3.72 11.97 3.59
CA GLN A 503 2.65 12.70 4.25
C GLN A 503 2.69 14.20 4.04
N LEU A 504 3.88 14.80 4.18
CA LEU A 504 4.08 16.24 4.04
C LEU A 504 4.08 16.67 2.58
N THR A 505 4.66 15.91 1.66
CA THR A 505 4.75 16.34 0.25
C THR A 505 3.45 16.05 -0.51
N LEU A 506 2.87 14.85 -0.39
CA LEU A 506 1.71 14.44 -1.19
C LEU A 506 0.37 14.84 -0.57
N GLY A 507 0.33 15.12 0.73
CA GLY A 507 -0.91 15.44 1.44
C GLY A 507 -1.85 14.25 1.55
N GLY A 508 -1.32 13.07 1.88
CA GLY A 508 -2.06 11.83 2.07
C GLY A 508 -1.36 10.94 3.10
N PRO A 509 -2.05 9.93 3.67
CA PRO A 509 -1.38 8.96 4.53
C PRO A 509 -0.40 8.11 3.70
N MET A 510 0.47 7.36 4.38
CA MET A 510 1.20 6.29 3.70
C MET A 510 0.21 5.31 3.05
N HIS A 511 0.66 4.59 2.03
CA HIS A 511 -0.11 3.49 1.47
C HIS A 511 -0.43 2.42 2.52
N ILE A 512 -1.48 1.64 2.27
CA ILE A 512 -1.81 0.47 3.07
C ILE A 512 -0.86 -0.67 2.69
N SER A 513 -0.17 -1.25 3.69
CA SER A 513 0.88 -2.26 3.53
C SER A 513 0.51 -3.46 2.67
N HIS A 514 -0.73 -3.98 2.77
CA HIS A 514 -1.15 -5.15 2.00
C HIS A 514 -1.81 -4.71 0.67
N GLY A 515 -1.05 -4.07 -0.21
CA GLY A 515 -1.47 -3.81 -1.61
C GLY A 515 -2.23 -2.50 -1.86
N GLY A 516 -2.16 -1.52 -0.96
CA GLY A 516 -2.76 -0.21 -1.17
C GLY A 516 -1.97 0.66 -2.15
N LEU A 517 -2.64 1.28 -3.12
CA LEU A 517 -2.01 2.31 -3.96
C LEU A 517 -1.65 3.54 -3.12
N GLN A 518 -0.58 4.24 -3.48
CA GLN A 518 -0.22 5.50 -2.83
C GLN A 518 -1.15 6.62 -3.30
N HIS A 519 -2.14 6.96 -2.47
CA HIS A 519 -3.02 8.12 -2.69
C HIS A 519 -2.39 9.40 -2.12
N GLY A 520 -2.85 10.56 -2.62
CA GLY A 520 -2.40 11.87 -2.17
C GLY A 520 -3.15 12.97 -2.92
N ARG A 521 -3.14 14.18 -2.37
CA ARG A 521 -3.83 15.34 -2.95
C ARG A 521 -3.05 15.97 -4.09
N VAL A 522 -1.72 15.88 -4.05
CA VAL A 522 -0.80 16.46 -5.04
C VAL A 522 0.39 15.56 -5.29
N ARG A 523 1.05 15.76 -6.43
CA ARG A 523 2.32 15.12 -6.81
C ARG A 523 3.21 16.11 -7.58
N TYR A 524 4.52 15.90 -7.57
CA TYR A 524 5.50 16.81 -8.18
C TYR A 524 6.33 16.16 -9.27
N PHE A 525 6.83 17.00 -10.18
CA PHE A 525 7.76 16.65 -11.24
C PHE A 525 8.87 17.70 -11.34
N ASP A 526 10.10 17.24 -11.54
CA ASP A 526 11.25 18.06 -11.84
C ASP A 526 11.18 18.44 -13.33
N ALA A 527 10.84 19.71 -13.59
CA ALA A 527 10.59 20.20 -14.95
C ALA A 527 11.87 20.19 -15.81
N ALA A 528 13.01 20.48 -15.19
CA ALA A 528 14.30 20.55 -15.87
C ALA A 528 14.83 19.15 -16.20
N ALA A 529 14.78 18.23 -15.24
CA ALA A 529 15.24 16.85 -15.44
C ALA A 529 14.20 15.95 -16.13
N LYS A 530 12.98 16.44 -16.33
CA LYS A 530 11.85 15.71 -16.92
C LYS A 530 11.59 14.35 -16.26
N ARG A 531 11.48 14.35 -14.94
CA ARG A 531 11.24 13.16 -14.12
C ARG A 531 10.24 13.41 -12.99
N PRO A 532 9.63 12.35 -12.43
CA PRO A 532 8.92 12.44 -11.15
C PRO A 532 9.77 13.00 -10.02
N GLY A 533 9.11 13.66 -9.07
CA GLY A 533 9.68 14.11 -7.80
C GLY A 533 10.03 15.58 -7.76
N LEU A 534 10.36 16.06 -6.55
CA LEU A 534 10.82 17.42 -6.33
C LEU A 534 12.22 17.63 -6.95
N PRO A 535 12.50 18.81 -7.56
CA PRO A 535 13.86 19.18 -7.93
C PRO A 535 14.79 19.24 -6.71
N LEU A 536 16.08 19.00 -6.93
CA LEU A 536 17.10 19.15 -5.90
C LEU A 536 17.05 20.56 -5.29
N GLY A 537 17.00 20.66 -3.97
CA GLY A 537 16.91 21.95 -3.27
C GLY A 537 15.50 22.55 -3.22
N VAL A 538 14.47 21.80 -3.60
CA VAL A 538 13.06 22.21 -3.43
C VAL A 538 12.39 21.34 -2.38
N SER A 539 11.83 21.98 -1.36
CA SER A 539 11.03 21.35 -0.30
C SER A 539 9.55 21.71 -0.47
N ALA A 540 8.66 20.79 -0.10
CA ALA A 540 7.22 20.96 -0.31
C ALA A 540 6.42 20.46 0.89
N LEU A 541 5.54 21.31 1.41
CA LEU A 541 4.70 21.02 2.57
C LEU A 541 3.23 21.25 2.25
N VAL A 542 2.42 20.22 2.35
CA VAL A 542 0.96 20.30 2.34
C VAL A 542 0.50 20.65 3.75
N GLU A 543 0.06 21.89 3.92
CA GLU A 543 -0.36 22.44 5.22
C GLU A 543 -1.78 22.01 5.58
N LYS A 544 -2.69 22.03 4.60
CA LYS A 544 -4.12 21.90 4.86
C LYS A 544 -4.86 21.29 3.68
N LEU A 545 -5.87 20.50 4.01
CA LEU A 545 -6.83 19.93 3.06
C LEU A 545 -8.26 20.36 3.38
N THR A 546 -9.05 20.64 2.34
CA THR A 546 -10.51 20.74 2.40
C THR A 546 -11.11 19.82 1.33
N PRO A 547 -12.45 19.65 1.25
CA PRO A 547 -13.08 18.85 0.19
C PRO A 547 -12.76 19.35 -1.23
N ASP A 548 -12.41 20.62 -1.38
CA ASP A 548 -12.30 21.35 -2.64
C ASP A 548 -11.00 22.16 -2.77
N SER A 549 -10.05 22.03 -1.85
CA SER A 549 -8.77 22.74 -1.93
C SER A 549 -7.62 22.06 -1.20
N VAL A 550 -6.42 22.46 -1.57
CA VAL A 550 -5.16 22.13 -0.90
C VAL A 550 -4.33 23.40 -0.69
N THR A 551 -3.78 23.56 0.51
CA THR A 551 -2.78 24.60 0.79
C THR A 551 -1.39 23.97 0.84
N ILE A 552 -0.47 24.52 0.05
CA ILE A 552 0.91 24.04 -0.05
C ILE A 552 1.91 25.18 0.13
N HIS A 553 3.08 24.85 0.67
CA HIS A 553 4.26 25.70 0.68
C HIS A 553 5.36 25.06 -0.15
N LEU A 554 5.98 25.85 -1.04
CA LEU A 554 7.13 25.44 -1.82
C LEU A 554 8.31 26.36 -1.48
N VAL A 555 9.48 25.78 -1.25
CA VAL A 555 10.68 26.50 -0.83
C VAL A 555 11.86 26.07 -1.67
N ASN A 556 12.50 27.01 -2.37
CA ASN A 556 13.82 26.79 -2.96
C ASN A 556 14.90 27.13 -1.93
N THR A 557 15.62 26.12 -1.46
CA THR A 557 16.71 26.25 -0.49
C THR A 557 18.05 26.65 -1.14
N SER A 558 18.15 26.62 -2.48
CA SER A 558 19.34 27.10 -3.19
C SER A 558 19.36 28.62 -3.27
N LEU A 559 20.48 29.23 -2.91
CA LEU A 559 20.75 30.66 -3.12
C LEU A 559 21.44 30.95 -4.46
N PHE A 560 21.62 29.93 -5.29
CA PHE A 560 22.44 30.00 -6.51
C PHE A 560 21.70 29.57 -7.78
N ASP A 561 20.68 28.72 -7.64
CA ASP A 561 19.97 28.14 -8.78
C ASP A 561 18.47 28.42 -8.69
N GLU A 562 17.90 28.90 -9.79
CA GLU A 562 16.46 28.83 -10.02
C GLU A 562 16.02 27.36 -10.18
N ARG A 563 14.84 27.04 -9.65
CA ARG A 563 14.23 25.71 -9.77
C ARG A 563 12.86 25.81 -10.41
N GLU A 564 12.56 24.85 -11.26
CA GLU A 564 11.27 24.72 -11.92
C GLU A 564 10.67 23.36 -11.58
N LEU A 565 9.39 23.35 -11.17
CA LEU A 565 8.64 22.15 -10.86
C LEU A 565 7.23 22.21 -11.42
N ILE A 566 6.67 21.05 -11.75
CA ILE A 566 5.27 20.91 -12.14
C ILE A 566 4.52 20.20 -11.02
N LEU A 567 3.44 20.80 -10.56
CA LEU A 567 2.50 20.22 -9.61
C LEU A 567 1.41 19.51 -10.40
N GLN A 568 0.96 18.37 -9.89
CA GLN A 568 -0.16 17.62 -10.43
C GLN A 568 -1.28 17.49 -9.39
N ALA A 569 -2.51 17.65 -9.86
CA ALA A 569 -3.72 17.49 -9.06
C ALA A 569 -4.03 15.99 -8.87
N GLY A 570 -3.74 15.46 -7.67
CA GLY A 570 -3.80 14.03 -7.37
C GLY A 570 -2.55 13.26 -7.82
N VAL A 571 -2.28 12.13 -7.16
CA VAL A 571 -1.09 11.30 -7.44
C VAL A 571 -1.14 10.69 -8.86
N PHE A 572 -2.34 10.43 -9.36
CA PHE A 572 -2.61 9.83 -10.67
C PHE A 572 -3.25 10.83 -11.66
N GLY A 573 -3.29 12.13 -11.30
CA GLY A 573 -3.86 13.17 -12.15
C GLY A 573 -5.39 13.16 -12.17
N GLU A 574 -6.01 12.51 -11.19
CA GLU A 574 -7.44 12.28 -11.09
C GLU A 574 -8.23 13.53 -10.64
N HIS A 575 -7.54 14.56 -10.14
CA HIS A 575 -8.15 15.84 -9.78
C HIS A 575 -7.91 16.90 -10.86
N LEU A 576 -8.58 18.05 -10.74
CA LEU A 576 -8.42 19.22 -11.60
C LEU A 576 -8.22 20.45 -10.71
N PHE A 577 -7.11 21.17 -10.88
CA PHE A 577 -6.95 22.50 -10.27
C PHE A 577 -7.80 23.51 -11.04
N LEU A 578 -8.55 24.35 -10.33
CA LEU A 578 -9.32 25.43 -10.93
C LEU A 578 -8.49 26.73 -10.92
N GLN A 579 -8.13 27.18 -9.72
CA GLN A 579 -7.43 28.44 -9.47
C GLN A 579 -6.46 28.29 -8.30
N GLY A 580 -5.30 28.94 -8.39
CA GLY A 580 -4.34 29.07 -7.30
C GLY A 580 -4.29 30.49 -6.73
N GLU A 581 -4.49 30.62 -5.43
CA GLU A 581 -4.29 31.88 -4.71
C GLU A 581 -2.91 31.90 -4.06
N ILE A 582 -2.16 32.98 -4.27
CA ILE A 582 -0.86 33.21 -3.64
C ILE A 582 -1.10 33.83 -2.27
N ILE A 583 -0.65 33.16 -1.22
CA ILE A 583 -0.87 33.54 0.16
C ILE A 583 0.43 34.09 0.76
N ASN A 584 0.37 35.28 1.35
CA ASN A 584 1.50 35.84 2.10
C ASN A 584 1.56 35.30 3.54
N LYS A 585 2.63 35.63 4.27
CA LYS A 585 2.84 35.21 5.67
C LYS A 585 1.72 35.61 6.66
N ASN A 586 0.89 36.60 6.32
CA ASN A 586 -0.23 37.03 7.17
C ASN A 586 -1.55 36.34 6.78
N GLY A 587 -1.52 35.37 5.85
CA GLY A 587 -2.71 34.67 5.36
C GLY A 587 -3.53 35.46 4.33
N ALA A 588 -3.05 36.62 3.85
CA ALA A 588 -3.77 37.41 2.86
C ALA A 588 -3.41 36.98 1.43
N VAL A 589 -4.42 36.95 0.56
CA VAL A 589 -4.25 36.66 -0.87
C VAL A 589 -3.62 37.87 -1.56
N THR A 590 -2.47 37.66 -2.20
CA THR A 590 -1.69 38.70 -2.90
C THR A 590 -1.68 38.55 -4.41
N GLY A 591 -2.12 37.40 -4.91
CA GLY A 591 -2.18 37.11 -6.33
C GLY A 591 -3.04 35.89 -6.61
N ILE A 592 -3.45 35.76 -7.87
CA ILE A 592 -4.30 34.68 -8.36
C ILE A 592 -3.71 34.18 -9.69
N VAL A 593 -3.67 32.87 -9.87
CA VAL A 593 -3.36 32.20 -11.12
C VAL A 593 -4.53 31.30 -11.52
N GLU A 594 -5.07 31.51 -12.71
CA GLU A 594 -6.03 30.58 -13.32
C GLU A 594 -5.26 29.35 -13.81
N VAL A 595 -5.74 28.16 -13.47
CA VAL A 595 -5.07 26.89 -13.80
C VAL A 595 -5.90 26.08 -14.78
N ASP A 596 -7.16 25.82 -14.43
CA ASP A 596 -8.12 25.00 -15.19
C ASP A 596 -7.48 23.76 -15.83
N GLY A 597 -6.78 22.97 -15.02
CA GLY A 597 -5.94 21.89 -15.53
C GLY A 597 -5.41 20.97 -14.45
N LYS A 598 -4.93 19.79 -14.87
CA LYS A 598 -4.32 18.82 -13.95
C LYS A 598 -2.88 19.18 -13.56
N TRP A 599 -2.26 20.14 -14.24
CA TRP A 599 -0.88 20.55 -14.03
C TRP A 599 -0.73 22.07 -13.82
N LEU A 600 0.17 22.46 -12.91
CA LEU A 600 0.59 23.84 -12.67
C LEU A 600 2.12 23.91 -12.67
N HIS A 601 2.70 24.73 -13.54
CA HIS A 601 4.14 24.99 -13.57
C HIS A 601 4.49 26.11 -12.58
N VAL A 602 5.42 25.84 -11.68
CA VAL A 602 5.92 26.79 -10.69
C VAL A 602 7.41 27.04 -10.94
N SER A 603 7.79 28.31 -11.04
CA SER A 603 9.20 28.74 -11.02
C SER A 603 9.53 29.33 -9.66
N LEU A 604 10.63 28.85 -9.07
CA LEU A 604 11.18 29.27 -7.79
C LEU A 604 12.58 29.85 -8.00
N PRO A 605 12.73 31.18 -8.15
CA PRO A 605 14.05 31.82 -8.15
C PRO A 605 14.85 31.51 -6.88
N GLU A 606 16.13 31.88 -6.89
CA GLU A 606 17.08 31.59 -5.81
C GLU A 606 16.57 32.13 -4.46
N GLY A 607 16.49 31.25 -3.45
CA GLY A 607 16.09 31.60 -2.09
C GLY A 607 14.65 32.12 -1.97
N THR A 608 13.78 31.78 -2.92
CA THR A 608 12.37 32.16 -2.88
C THR A 608 11.47 31.03 -2.38
N GLY A 609 10.27 31.41 -1.96
CA GLY A 609 9.20 30.46 -1.70
C GLY A 609 7.84 31.05 -2.06
N ILE A 610 6.86 30.16 -2.12
CA ILE A 610 5.49 30.51 -2.43
C ILE A 610 4.53 29.61 -1.63
N SER A 611 3.49 30.22 -1.08
CA SER A 611 2.36 29.51 -0.50
C SER A 611 1.18 29.62 -1.46
N LEU A 612 0.60 28.48 -1.82
CA LEU A 612 -0.51 28.39 -2.76
C LEU A 612 -1.70 27.71 -2.09
N ARG A 613 -2.87 28.34 -2.15
CA ARG A 613 -4.15 27.63 -1.93
C ARG A 613 -4.75 27.33 -3.30
N LEU A 614 -4.73 26.05 -3.67
CA LEU A 614 -5.21 25.56 -4.93
C LEU A 614 -6.63 25.03 -4.74
N SER A 615 -7.61 25.72 -5.33
CA SER A 615 -8.97 25.20 -5.46
C SER A 615 -9.01 24.08 -6.50
N MET A 616 -9.85 23.08 -6.29
CA MET A 616 -9.89 21.90 -7.15
C MET A 616 -11.24 21.18 -7.16
N GLN A 617 -11.45 20.44 -8.25
CA GLN A 617 -12.44 19.38 -8.32
C GLN A 617 -11.74 18.04 -8.19
N ARG A 618 -12.26 17.15 -7.35
CA ARG A 618 -11.65 15.85 -7.10
C ARG A 618 -12.32 14.75 -7.92
N PHE A 619 -11.50 13.82 -8.38
CA PHE A 619 -11.89 12.61 -9.13
C PHE A 619 -12.71 12.90 -10.40
N VAL A 620 -12.38 13.97 -11.12
CA VAL A 620 -13.05 14.37 -12.37
C VAL A 620 -12.33 13.88 -13.62
N ASN A 621 -11.05 13.50 -13.48
CA ASN A 621 -10.22 13.03 -14.58
C ASN A 621 -10.03 11.51 -14.50
N THR A 622 -9.80 10.89 -15.66
CA THR A 622 -9.39 9.47 -15.69
C THR A 622 -7.98 9.36 -15.12
N PRO A 623 -7.75 8.55 -14.06
CA PRO A 623 -6.44 8.42 -13.44
C PRO A 623 -5.46 7.68 -14.36
N SER A 624 -4.18 8.07 -14.34
CA SER A 624 -3.14 7.40 -15.13
C SER A 624 -1.74 7.59 -14.52
N TYR A 625 -0.76 6.85 -15.04
CA TYR A 625 0.67 7.12 -14.81
C TYR A 625 1.25 8.16 -15.79
N GLU A 626 0.42 8.92 -16.49
CA GLU A 626 0.88 9.95 -17.44
C GLU A 626 1.70 11.04 -16.73
N MET A 627 2.73 11.52 -17.43
CA MET A 627 3.57 12.63 -16.98
C MET A 627 3.26 13.89 -17.80
N PRO A 628 3.70 15.09 -17.35
CA PRO A 628 3.49 16.35 -18.06
C PRO A 628 4.07 16.42 -19.48
N TRP A 629 4.83 15.41 -19.89
CA TRP A 629 5.50 15.36 -21.19
C TRP A 629 4.96 14.21 -22.04
N PRO A 630 4.89 14.37 -23.38
CA PRO A 630 4.45 13.31 -24.27
C PRO A 630 5.29 12.04 -24.10
N SER A 631 4.64 10.88 -24.02
CA SER A 631 5.29 9.58 -24.14
C SER A 631 5.25 9.13 -25.60
N GLU A 632 6.42 8.93 -26.20
CA GLU A 632 6.53 8.46 -27.59
C GLU A 632 6.10 6.98 -27.74
N ASP A 633 6.03 6.23 -26.63
CA ASP A 633 5.84 4.77 -26.58
C ASP A 633 4.39 4.33 -26.27
N LYS A 634 3.36 5.02 -26.77
CA LYS A 634 1.96 4.49 -26.76
C LYS A 634 1.76 3.38 -27.84
N THR A 635 2.82 2.63 -28.16
CA THR A 635 2.90 1.66 -29.25
C THR A 635 2.23 0.32 -28.94
N ALA A 636 1.88 -0.42 -30.00
CA ALA A 636 1.25 -1.73 -29.92
C ALA A 636 2.08 -2.75 -29.10
N PHE A 637 1.39 -3.55 -28.27
CA PHE A 637 2.00 -4.63 -27.52
C PHE A 637 2.71 -5.66 -28.42
N ILE A 638 3.88 -6.15 -27.96
CA ILE A 638 4.54 -7.29 -28.59
C ILE A 638 3.64 -8.52 -28.46
N ARG A 639 3.39 -9.21 -29.57
CA ARG A 639 2.60 -10.45 -29.62
C ARG A 639 3.53 -11.63 -29.90
N GLY A 640 3.31 -12.74 -29.20
CA GLY A 640 3.94 -14.01 -29.53
C GLY A 640 3.52 -14.50 -30.93
N ARG A 641 4.25 -15.49 -31.47
CA ARG A 641 3.82 -16.19 -32.68
C ARG A 641 2.53 -16.96 -32.37
N SER A 642 1.46 -16.66 -33.10
CA SER A 642 0.16 -17.32 -33.03
C SER A 642 0.20 -18.74 -33.54
#